data_AF-A0A9P4SAH8-F1
#
_entry.id   AF-A0A9P4SAH8-F1
#
_cell.length_a   1.000
_cell.length_b   1.000
_cell.length_c   1.000
_cell.angle_alpha   90.00
_cell.angle_beta   90.00
_cell.angle_gamma   90.00
#
_symmetry.space_group_name_H-M   'P 1'
#
loop_
_entity.id
_entity.type
_entity.pdbx_description
1 polymer ?
#
loop_
_entity_poly.entity_id
_entity_poly.type
_entity_poly.pdbx_seq_one_letter_code
_entity_poly.pdbx_strand_id
1 'polypeptide(L)'
;MAYPQRDNWYPHSSLVRLPSSRHYRRPHAQLYQTRSPSPRPGWNIDYATAFLISHLETTAEKCSKELYFWRHSCTPHSLPDCLINLDLILFDSKLWDHISVILEHLGREISACLVKVAGPGFHGTPLEIQINGDMHVPGDRDSLLASLLHQMIHAYFLIVCPSAYKNDGMDTRLAHGFHFGAVMYKIKDLATPNSRRPMLPLDFGHHLGHHLPHHSRASSVRGYRRTSNSTVRGQLQLQSFAYAEYAYGRPKHRQKYRVAAESDACHRAQPTIDRAQIEKFYEENCKPLLDASEVGRSTSLFKLEDNELVEIGRMHDKVGRPAEYVELVFEGKPVRIPRPELERFGSLKELFGEGKRELNIPEGTSFHTFSRLCEFITKTTYEPDIQETQVEDPGDNYGPPAIVTQDDKDDEKSATSDDTKDETPYLRIDTRVFLLASQIGFSEIQSHALDRMNKQHVSREDPVEVLKELYASDEPHETLRRWCRKWLARIRPQAVEDKRNDHRASCSCGSDPPTAETSVLETSNLGLLSTYPSFRTLRDGSARLAEDVTRVETEFEKCAREEERLRWVREEREWRFDGREFPYDPYFATLCPHSAAQLYVSPHLPPHAHTPRNPHTCGYNSRTHTPGSCSCEEGKGKGRPGAMDGPYLSGGEWFWRGRDGGLRVWDQVRGWVGE
;
A
#
# COMPACT_ATOMS: atom_id res chain seq x y z
N MET A 1 7.23 -30.53 10.73
CA MET A 1 7.03 -30.54 9.26
C MET A 1 8.22 -31.25 8.64
N ALA A 2 8.00 -32.22 7.76
CA ALA A 2 9.08 -33.03 7.19
C ALA A 2 9.59 -32.42 5.87
N TYR A 3 10.91 -32.34 5.70
CA TYR A 3 11.53 -31.97 4.44
C TYR A 3 11.45 -33.14 3.45
N PRO A 4 11.13 -32.91 2.16
CA PRO A 4 11.24 -33.94 1.14
C PRO A 4 12.70 -34.25 0.83
N GLN A 5 13.04 -35.54 0.72
CA GLN A 5 14.37 -35.99 0.31
C GLN A 5 14.65 -35.54 -1.14
N ARG A 6 15.86 -35.02 -1.38
CA ARG A 6 16.38 -34.80 -2.74
C ARG A 6 17.10 -36.07 -3.20
N ASP A 7 16.58 -36.72 -4.23
CA ASP A 7 17.24 -37.87 -4.84
C ASP A 7 18.53 -37.48 -5.58
N ASN A 8 19.56 -38.30 -5.41
CA ASN A 8 20.86 -38.13 -6.08
C ASN A 8 20.74 -38.43 -7.59
N TRP A 9 20.71 -37.38 -8.41
CA TRP A 9 20.87 -37.51 -9.86
C TRP A 9 22.32 -37.23 -10.29
N TYR A 10 23.09 -38.29 -10.47
CA TYR A 10 24.28 -38.31 -11.33
C TYR A 10 24.03 -39.23 -12.52
N PRO A 11 23.97 -38.73 -13.76
CA PRO A 11 23.86 -39.60 -14.93
C PRO A 11 25.20 -40.31 -15.17
N HIS A 12 25.21 -41.64 -15.06
CA HIS A 12 26.35 -42.45 -15.46
C HIS A 12 26.65 -42.27 -16.96
N SER A 13 27.92 -42.00 -17.29
CA SER A 13 28.39 -41.82 -18.66
C SER A 13 28.42 -43.15 -19.43
N SER A 14 27.32 -43.48 -20.12
CA SER A 14 27.28 -44.57 -21.10
C SER A 14 27.86 -44.11 -22.45
N LEU A 15 29.08 -44.58 -22.75
CA LEU A 15 29.78 -44.30 -24.01
C LEU A 15 29.06 -44.91 -25.22
N VAL A 16 28.22 -44.12 -25.90
CA VAL A 16 27.67 -44.47 -27.22
C VAL A 16 28.74 -44.22 -28.30
N ARG A 17 29.20 -45.28 -28.98
CA ARG A 17 30.04 -45.15 -30.18
C ARG A 17 29.22 -44.61 -31.34
N LEU A 18 29.52 -43.40 -31.79
CA LEU A 18 28.98 -42.86 -33.04
C LEU A 18 29.75 -43.41 -34.27
N PRO A 19 29.07 -43.68 -35.40
CA PRO A 19 29.72 -44.14 -36.63
C PRO A 19 30.48 -43.00 -37.31
N SER A 20 31.61 -43.33 -37.95
CA SER A 20 32.41 -42.34 -38.67
C SER A 20 31.85 -42.02 -40.05
N SER A 21 32.16 -40.80 -40.54
CA SER A 21 32.22 -40.37 -41.94
C SER A 21 31.04 -39.55 -42.49
N ARG A 22 31.35 -38.26 -42.73
CA ARG A 22 30.92 -37.44 -43.88
C ARG A 22 29.41 -37.28 -44.11
N HIS A 23 28.80 -36.35 -43.38
CA HIS A 23 28.22 -35.11 -43.94
C HIS A 23 27.68 -34.24 -42.79
N TYR A 24 28.27 -33.07 -42.55
CA TYR A 24 27.88 -32.15 -41.46
C TYR A 24 26.60 -31.36 -41.81
N ARG A 25 25.45 -32.05 -41.93
CA ARG A 25 24.14 -31.40 -41.77
C ARG A 25 23.94 -31.12 -40.29
N ARG A 26 23.68 -29.87 -39.90
CA ARG A 26 23.44 -29.42 -38.50
C ARG A 26 22.54 -30.41 -37.71
N PRO A 27 23.08 -31.25 -36.81
CA PRO A 27 22.25 -32.21 -36.06
C PRO A 27 21.73 -31.66 -34.73
N HIS A 28 22.35 -30.60 -34.19
CA HIS A 28 22.13 -30.15 -32.80
C HIS A 28 20.85 -29.32 -32.57
N ALA A 29 20.15 -28.87 -33.62
CA ALA A 29 19.00 -27.98 -33.47
C ALA A 29 17.71 -28.68 -32.97
N GLN A 30 17.60 -30.01 -33.10
CA GLN A 30 16.33 -30.73 -32.86
C GLN A 30 16.19 -31.40 -31.48
N LEU A 31 17.27 -31.56 -30.71
CA LEU A 31 17.25 -32.35 -29.47
C LEU A 31 16.90 -31.57 -28.19
N TYR A 32 16.73 -30.25 -28.27
CA TYR A 32 16.47 -29.37 -27.12
C TYR A 32 15.09 -28.67 -27.17
N GLN A 33 14.20 -29.04 -28.09
CA GLN A 33 13.07 -28.20 -28.52
C GLN A 33 11.67 -28.63 -28.05
N THR A 34 11.54 -29.56 -27.10
CA THR A 34 10.24 -30.16 -26.71
C THR A 34 9.73 -29.79 -25.31
N ARG A 35 10.46 -29.01 -24.53
CA ARG A 35 10.02 -28.58 -23.19
C ARG A 35 9.40 -27.19 -23.26
N SER A 36 8.20 -27.02 -22.70
CA SER A 36 7.65 -25.69 -22.47
C SER A 36 8.57 -24.94 -21.51
N PRO A 37 8.96 -23.69 -21.81
CA PRO A 37 9.86 -22.92 -20.95
C PRO A 37 9.22 -22.70 -19.57
N SER A 38 10.06 -22.64 -18.54
CA SER A 38 9.60 -22.34 -17.18
C SER A 38 8.86 -20.98 -17.10
N PRO A 39 7.83 -20.85 -16.24
CA PRO A 39 7.16 -19.56 -16.02
C PRO A 39 8.16 -18.49 -15.59
N ARG A 40 8.11 -17.31 -16.22
CA ARG A 40 8.97 -16.18 -15.86
C ARG A 40 8.59 -15.65 -14.46
N PRO A 41 9.53 -15.48 -13.52
CA PRO A 41 9.21 -15.16 -12.13
C PRO A 41 8.48 -13.84 -11.84
N GLY A 42 8.47 -12.85 -12.76
CA GLY A 42 7.74 -11.59 -12.55
C GLY A 42 8.44 -10.57 -11.66
N TRP A 43 9.75 -10.72 -11.43
CA TRP A 43 10.50 -9.98 -10.42
C TRP A 43 10.85 -8.56 -10.83
N ASN A 44 10.80 -7.59 -9.91
CA ASN A 44 11.49 -6.32 -10.13
C ASN A 44 13.02 -6.50 -10.14
N ILE A 45 13.71 -5.54 -10.77
CA ILE A 45 15.16 -5.63 -11.03
C ILE A 45 15.98 -5.56 -9.73
N ASP A 46 15.50 -4.83 -8.73
CA ASP A 46 16.08 -4.73 -7.39
C ASP A 46 16.09 -6.10 -6.71
N TYR A 47 14.95 -6.79 -6.67
CA TYR A 47 14.84 -8.13 -6.09
C TYR A 47 15.60 -9.18 -6.91
N ALA A 48 15.57 -9.11 -8.24
CA ALA A 48 16.37 -9.99 -9.10
C ALA A 48 17.88 -9.83 -8.80
N THR A 49 18.34 -8.60 -8.59
CA THR A 49 19.72 -8.30 -8.17
C THR A 49 20.02 -8.88 -6.78
N ALA A 50 19.08 -8.71 -5.84
CA ALA A 50 19.18 -9.21 -4.47
C ALA A 50 19.30 -10.73 -4.42
N PHE A 51 18.36 -11.42 -5.09
CA PHE A 51 18.31 -12.87 -5.22
C PHE A 51 19.59 -13.43 -5.82
N LEU A 52 20.05 -12.86 -6.94
CA LEU A 52 21.23 -13.38 -7.64
C LEU A 52 22.51 -13.21 -6.81
N ILE A 53 22.68 -12.08 -6.12
CA ILE A 53 23.85 -11.87 -5.24
C ILE A 53 23.82 -12.82 -4.03
N SER A 54 22.65 -13.02 -3.41
CA SER A 54 22.48 -13.98 -2.31
C SER A 54 22.74 -15.43 -2.76
N HIS A 55 22.29 -15.81 -3.95
CA HIS A 55 22.61 -17.12 -4.57
C HIS A 55 24.12 -17.27 -4.81
N LEU A 56 24.78 -16.26 -5.38
CA LEU A 56 26.23 -16.25 -5.62
C LEU A 56 27.06 -16.30 -4.33
N GLU A 57 26.55 -15.75 -3.22
CA GLU A 57 27.18 -15.86 -1.90
C GLU A 57 27.02 -17.25 -1.28
N THR A 58 25.79 -17.76 -1.24
CA THR A 58 25.48 -19.08 -0.67
C THR A 58 26.08 -20.23 -1.47
N THR A 59 26.40 -20.02 -2.76
CA THR A 59 27.02 -21.02 -3.64
C THR A 59 28.47 -20.70 -4.03
N ALA A 60 29.09 -19.69 -3.41
CA ALA A 60 30.39 -19.12 -3.78
C ALA A 60 31.50 -20.15 -4.13
N GLU A 61 31.70 -21.19 -3.33
CA GLU A 61 32.73 -22.22 -3.60
C GLU A 61 32.48 -22.96 -4.93
N LYS A 62 31.22 -23.26 -5.24
CA LYS A 62 30.83 -23.90 -6.51
C LYS A 62 31.03 -22.93 -7.67
N CYS A 63 30.58 -21.69 -7.53
CA CYS A 63 30.77 -20.63 -8.52
C CYS A 63 32.25 -20.43 -8.86
N SER A 64 33.12 -20.30 -7.85
CA SER A 64 34.57 -20.14 -8.04
C SER A 64 35.22 -21.34 -8.73
N LYS A 65 34.81 -22.58 -8.41
CA LYS A 65 35.32 -23.79 -9.09
C LYS A 65 34.88 -23.85 -10.55
N GLU A 66 33.62 -23.53 -10.83
CA GLU A 66 33.05 -23.57 -12.18
C GLU A 66 33.64 -22.46 -13.08
N LEU A 67 33.73 -21.23 -12.56
CA LEU A 67 34.42 -20.12 -13.20
C LEU A 67 35.90 -20.45 -13.45
N TYR A 68 36.60 -21.05 -12.48
CA TYR A 68 37.97 -21.51 -12.67
C TYR A 68 38.07 -22.52 -13.81
N PHE A 69 37.18 -23.51 -13.88
CA PHE A 69 37.17 -24.49 -14.98
C PHE A 69 36.98 -23.81 -16.33
N TRP A 70 35.94 -22.98 -16.49
CA TRP A 70 35.64 -22.34 -17.77
C TRP A 70 36.68 -21.31 -18.21
N ARG A 71 37.42 -20.63 -17.31
CA ARG A 71 38.56 -19.79 -17.71
C ARG A 71 39.63 -20.56 -18.50
N HIS A 72 39.77 -21.87 -18.26
CA HIS A 72 40.69 -22.72 -19.03
C HIS A 72 39.99 -23.51 -20.15
N SER A 73 38.70 -23.86 -19.99
CA SER A 73 37.96 -24.76 -20.90
C SER A 73 37.04 -24.05 -21.91
N CYS A 74 36.74 -22.77 -21.72
CA CYS A 74 35.86 -22.02 -22.62
C CYS A 74 36.56 -21.79 -23.97
N THR A 75 35.91 -22.26 -25.03
CA THR A 75 36.33 -22.11 -26.42
C THR A 75 35.08 -21.88 -27.27
N PRO A 76 35.22 -21.38 -28.51
CA PRO A 76 34.08 -21.20 -29.41
C PRO A 76 33.24 -22.48 -29.61
N HIS A 77 33.85 -23.66 -29.52
CA HIS A 77 33.17 -24.95 -29.68
C HIS A 77 32.44 -25.43 -28.41
N SER A 78 32.88 -24.99 -27.22
CA SER A 78 32.31 -25.37 -25.93
C SER A 78 31.34 -24.33 -25.36
N LEU A 79 30.99 -23.30 -26.15
CA LEU A 79 30.06 -22.24 -25.73
C LEU A 79 28.69 -22.76 -25.24
N PRO A 80 28.01 -23.72 -25.90
CA PRO A 80 26.73 -24.23 -25.41
C PRO A 80 26.86 -24.95 -24.05
N ASP A 81 27.88 -25.79 -23.89
CA ASP A 81 28.14 -26.49 -22.62
C ASP A 81 28.51 -25.48 -21.51
N CYS A 82 29.30 -24.47 -21.85
CA CYS A 82 29.69 -23.39 -20.95
C CYS A 82 28.45 -22.61 -20.48
N LEU A 83 27.54 -22.26 -21.39
CA LEU A 83 26.29 -21.57 -21.08
C LEU A 83 25.42 -22.37 -20.10
N ILE A 84 25.19 -23.66 -20.36
CA ILE A 84 24.33 -24.53 -19.55
C ILE A 84 24.89 -24.67 -18.13
N ASN A 85 26.21 -24.92 -17.98
CA ASN A 85 26.82 -25.11 -16.67
C ASN A 85 26.92 -23.78 -15.88
N LEU A 86 27.20 -22.67 -16.54
CA LEU A 86 27.22 -21.35 -15.90
C LEU A 86 25.81 -20.89 -15.49
N ASP A 87 24.76 -21.17 -16.27
CA ASP A 87 23.37 -20.89 -15.85
C ASP A 87 22.99 -21.70 -14.60
N LEU A 88 23.25 -23.01 -14.62
CA LEU A 88 22.97 -23.92 -13.49
C LEU A 88 23.66 -23.46 -12.19
N ILE A 89 24.93 -23.03 -12.27
CA ILE A 89 25.72 -22.70 -11.07
C ILE A 89 25.61 -21.23 -10.66
N LEU A 90 25.68 -20.28 -11.60
CA LEU A 90 25.69 -18.85 -11.29
C LEU A 90 24.30 -18.22 -11.25
N PHE A 91 23.36 -18.69 -12.08
CA PHE A 91 22.06 -18.05 -12.29
C PHE A 91 20.86 -18.90 -11.85
N ASP A 92 21.08 -19.98 -11.08
CA ASP A 92 20.04 -20.89 -10.56
C ASP A 92 19.08 -21.41 -11.65
N SER A 93 19.64 -21.81 -12.80
CA SER A 93 18.91 -22.35 -13.96
C SER A 93 17.80 -21.44 -14.52
N LYS A 94 17.94 -20.11 -14.37
CA LYS A 94 16.92 -19.15 -14.84
C LYS A 94 17.04 -18.84 -16.34
N LEU A 95 18.11 -19.24 -17.02
CA LEU A 95 18.38 -18.86 -18.41
C LEU A 95 18.12 -19.96 -19.45
N TRP A 96 18.51 -21.22 -19.19
CA TRP A 96 18.73 -22.23 -20.24
C TRP A 96 17.51 -22.56 -21.11
N ASP A 97 16.29 -22.50 -20.55
CA ASP A 97 15.02 -22.70 -21.28
C ASP A 97 14.66 -21.52 -22.20
N HIS A 98 15.35 -20.37 -22.06
CA HIS A 98 14.97 -19.08 -22.66
C HIS A 98 16.05 -18.49 -23.57
N ILE A 99 17.30 -18.98 -23.53
CA ILE A 99 18.42 -18.45 -24.31
C ILE A 99 19.14 -19.48 -25.19
N SER A 100 19.58 -19.04 -26.36
CA SER A 100 20.60 -19.71 -27.19
C SER A 100 21.92 -18.93 -27.19
N VAL A 101 23.02 -19.58 -27.58
CA VAL A 101 24.30 -18.93 -27.87
C VAL A 101 24.81 -19.33 -29.24
N ILE A 102 25.24 -18.35 -30.05
CA ILE A 102 25.83 -18.58 -31.37
C ILE A 102 27.11 -17.76 -31.57
N LEU A 103 27.91 -18.15 -32.55
CA LEU A 103 29.04 -17.38 -33.06
C LEU A 103 28.63 -16.69 -34.36
N GLU A 104 28.74 -15.38 -34.42
CA GLU A 104 28.35 -14.58 -35.59
C GLU A 104 29.41 -13.50 -35.90
N HIS A 105 29.37 -12.92 -37.10
CA HIS A 105 30.32 -11.89 -37.52
C HIS A 105 29.77 -10.49 -37.21
N LEU A 106 30.12 -9.93 -36.04
CA LEU A 106 29.57 -8.66 -35.53
C LEU A 106 30.46 -7.44 -35.84
N GLY A 107 31.56 -7.63 -36.60
CA GLY A 107 32.50 -6.56 -36.95
C GLY A 107 33.62 -6.39 -35.92
N ARG A 108 34.07 -5.16 -35.69
CA ARG A 108 35.25 -4.87 -34.81
C ARG A 108 34.94 -4.11 -33.52
N GLU A 109 33.74 -3.56 -33.40
CA GLU A 109 33.37 -2.64 -32.30
C GLU A 109 32.40 -3.27 -31.28
N ILE A 110 31.95 -4.50 -31.54
CA ILE A 110 30.98 -5.26 -30.76
C ILE A 110 31.60 -6.63 -30.47
N SER A 111 31.83 -6.96 -29.20
CA SER A 111 32.31 -8.29 -28.77
C SER A 111 31.21 -9.34 -28.73
N ALA A 112 30.00 -8.92 -28.36
CA ALA A 112 28.79 -9.71 -28.33
C ALA A 112 27.56 -8.78 -28.29
N CYS A 113 26.41 -9.31 -28.64
CA CYS A 113 25.12 -8.65 -28.41
C CYS A 113 24.04 -9.66 -28.04
N LEU A 114 22.98 -9.16 -27.41
CA LEU A 114 21.77 -9.90 -27.08
C LEU A 114 20.66 -9.53 -28.07
N VAL A 115 20.06 -10.52 -28.72
CA VAL A 115 19.04 -10.34 -29.75
C VAL A 115 17.76 -11.08 -29.39
N LYS A 116 16.61 -10.41 -29.50
CA LYS A 116 15.29 -11.03 -29.40
C LYS A 116 15.00 -11.82 -30.68
N VAL A 117 14.75 -13.13 -30.58
CA VAL A 117 14.46 -13.98 -31.74
C VAL A 117 12.96 -14.05 -31.98
N ALA A 118 12.50 -13.53 -33.13
CA ALA A 118 11.12 -13.68 -33.58
C ALA A 118 10.88 -15.11 -34.12
N GLY A 119 10.45 -16.02 -33.24
CA GLY A 119 10.13 -17.41 -33.57
C GLY A 119 8.64 -17.73 -33.42
N PRO A 120 7.97 -18.32 -34.44
CA PRO A 120 6.60 -18.82 -34.26
C PRO A 120 6.61 -20.02 -33.29
N GLY A 121 5.73 -20.00 -32.28
CA GLY A 121 5.51 -21.13 -31.36
C GLY A 121 6.18 -21.04 -29.98
N PHE A 122 6.96 -19.99 -29.69
CA PHE A 122 7.50 -19.78 -28.33
C PHE A 122 6.56 -18.91 -27.48
N HIS A 123 6.18 -19.41 -26.30
CA HIS A 123 5.46 -18.63 -25.29
C HIS A 123 6.46 -17.72 -24.54
N GLY A 124 6.54 -16.46 -24.99
CA GLY A 124 7.55 -15.50 -24.57
C GLY A 124 8.70 -15.42 -25.57
N THR A 125 9.32 -14.26 -25.71
CA THR A 125 10.39 -14.04 -26.70
C THR A 125 11.68 -14.74 -26.27
N PRO A 126 12.18 -15.75 -27.01
CA PRO A 126 13.49 -16.34 -26.73
C PRO A 126 14.59 -15.34 -27.09
N LEU A 127 15.70 -15.39 -26.37
CA LEU A 127 16.85 -14.53 -26.57
C LEU A 127 18.00 -15.33 -27.20
N GLU A 128 18.81 -14.68 -28.02
CA GLU A 128 20.02 -15.26 -28.59
C GLU A 128 21.22 -14.37 -28.22
N ILE A 129 22.19 -14.97 -27.54
CA ILE A 129 23.50 -14.39 -27.29
C ILE A 129 24.35 -14.61 -28.54
N GLN A 130 24.62 -13.54 -29.27
CA GLN A 130 25.51 -13.57 -30.43
C GLN A 130 26.91 -13.16 -29.98
N ILE A 131 27.84 -14.11 -29.94
CA ILE A 131 29.25 -13.87 -29.63
C ILE A 131 30.01 -13.56 -30.92
N ASN A 132 30.85 -12.53 -30.93
CA ASN A 132 31.60 -12.14 -32.12
C ASN A 132 32.75 -13.13 -32.41
N GLY A 133 32.57 -13.94 -33.46
CA GLY A 133 33.57 -14.89 -33.94
C GLY A 133 34.84 -14.22 -34.45
N ASP A 134 34.75 -13.03 -35.06
CA ASP A 134 35.89 -12.29 -35.60
C ASP A 134 36.92 -11.92 -34.52
N MET A 135 36.46 -11.76 -33.28
CA MET A 135 37.27 -11.35 -32.14
C MET A 135 37.65 -12.51 -31.24
N HIS A 136 36.72 -13.42 -30.96
CA HIS A 136 36.91 -14.46 -29.94
C HIS A 136 37.42 -15.80 -30.47
N VAL A 137 37.39 -16.06 -31.78
CA VAL A 137 38.06 -17.25 -32.35
C VAL A 137 39.59 -17.15 -32.33
N PRO A 138 40.22 -16.02 -32.71
CA PRO A 138 41.67 -15.81 -32.53
C PRO A 138 42.05 -15.28 -31.14
N GLY A 139 41.06 -14.88 -30.34
CA GLY A 139 41.23 -14.17 -29.07
C GLY A 139 41.55 -15.06 -27.87
N ASP A 140 41.68 -14.40 -26.73
CA ASP A 140 41.92 -15.03 -25.43
C ASP A 140 40.63 -15.63 -24.82
N ARG A 141 40.80 -16.68 -23.99
CA ARG A 141 39.69 -17.43 -23.37
C ARG A 141 38.99 -16.65 -22.27
N ASP A 142 39.74 -15.91 -21.44
CA ASP A 142 39.14 -15.06 -20.41
C ASP A 142 38.30 -13.94 -21.07
N SER A 143 38.75 -13.42 -22.21
CA SER A 143 38.00 -12.44 -23.01
C SER A 143 36.69 -13.02 -23.60
N LEU A 144 36.72 -14.26 -24.11
CA LEU A 144 35.51 -14.96 -24.57
C LEU A 144 34.52 -15.22 -23.43
N LEU A 145 35.02 -15.74 -22.29
CA LEU A 145 34.19 -16.01 -21.12
C LEU A 145 33.60 -14.73 -20.53
N ALA A 146 34.36 -13.64 -20.47
CA ALA A 146 33.87 -12.34 -20.03
C ALA A 146 32.76 -11.81 -20.94
N SER A 147 32.89 -11.93 -22.27
CA SER A 147 31.82 -11.58 -23.21
C SER A 147 30.56 -12.41 -23.01
N LEU A 148 30.69 -13.72 -22.78
CA LEU A 148 29.56 -14.59 -22.50
C LEU A 148 28.85 -14.19 -21.20
N LEU A 149 29.59 -14.07 -20.09
CA LEU A 149 29.04 -13.70 -18.78
C LEU A 149 28.35 -12.33 -18.79
N HIS A 150 28.93 -11.34 -19.48
CA HIS A 150 28.32 -10.02 -19.65
C HIS A 150 26.92 -10.12 -20.29
N GLN A 151 26.78 -10.89 -21.37
CA GLN A 151 25.47 -11.08 -22.02
C GLN A 151 24.52 -11.97 -21.21
N MET A 152 25.03 -12.90 -20.40
CA MET A 152 24.20 -13.70 -19.48
C MET A 152 23.58 -12.85 -18.36
N ILE A 153 24.28 -11.82 -17.85
CA ILE A 153 23.72 -10.87 -16.87
C ILE A 153 22.54 -10.08 -17.49
N HIS A 154 22.69 -9.60 -18.72
CA HIS A 154 21.62 -8.93 -19.46
C HIS A 154 20.43 -9.86 -19.74
N ALA A 155 20.70 -11.09 -20.19
CA ALA A 155 19.69 -12.10 -20.41
C ALA A 155 18.91 -12.42 -19.12
N TYR A 156 19.61 -12.52 -17.98
CA TYR A 156 19.00 -12.73 -16.67
C TYR A 156 17.93 -11.68 -16.37
N PHE A 157 18.28 -10.39 -16.42
CA PHE A 157 17.33 -9.31 -16.16
C PHE A 157 16.19 -9.27 -17.20
N LEU A 158 16.42 -9.59 -18.47
CA LEU A 158 15.34 -9.67 -19.47
C LEU A 158 14.37 -10.86 -19.27
N ILE A 159 14.82 -11.93 -18.61
CA ILE A 159 14.03 -13.14 -18.37
C ILE A 159 13.27 -13.07 -17.05
N VAL A 160 13.95 -12.75 -15.95
CA VAL A 160 13.32 -12.78 -14.62
C VAL A 160 12.46 -11.55 -14.36
N CYS A 161 12.83 -10.40 -14.92
CA CYS A 161 12.01 -9.19 -14.88
C CYS A 161 11.19 -9.08 -16.17
N PRO A 162 9.85 -8.98 -16.12
CA PRO A 162 9.04 -8.70 -17.30
C PRO A 162 9.29 -7.29 -17.85
N SER A 163 8.94 -7.08 -19.13
CA SER A 163 9.06 -5.77 -19.78
C SER A 163 7.98 -4.83 -19.24
N ALA A 164 8.37 -3.79 -18.52
CA ALA A 164 7.40 -2.92 -17.83
C ALA A 164 6.40 -2.26 -18.79
N TYR A 165 6.84 -1.82 -19.99
CA TYR A 165 5.95 -1.25 -21.03
C TYR A 165 6.46 -1.51 -22.45
N LYS A 166 5.59 -1.23 -23.43
CA LYS A 166 5.89 -1.18 -24.89
C LYS A 166 6.32 0.22 -25.36
N ASN A 167 6.93 1.03 -24.51
CA ASN A 167 7.36 2.39 -24.91
C ASN A 167 8.62 2.30 -25.78
N ASP A 168 8.74 3.17 -26.80
CA ASP A 168 9.82 3.20 -27.80
C ASP A 168 11.22 3.60 -27.27
N GLY A 169 11.46 3.46 -25.96
CA GLY A 169 12.73 3.77 -25.30
C GLY A 169 13.71 2.59 -25.27
N MET A 170 14.97 2.89 -24.96
CA MET A 170 15.95 1.88 -24.55
C MET A 170 15.43 1.13 -23.31
N ASP A 171 15.57 -0.18 -23.32
CA ASP A 171 15.14 -1.04 -22.22
C ASP A 171 16.07 -0.85 -21.01
N THR A 172 15.59 -0.20 -19.95
CA THR A 172 16.45 0.17 -18.81
C THR A 172 17.04 -1.03 -18.07
N ARG A 173 16.49 -2.23 -18.26
CA ARG A 173 17.04 -3.50 -17.75
C ARG A 173 18.38 -3.88 -18.39
N LEU A 174 18.67 -3.35 -19.59
CA LEU A 174 19.90 -3.59 -20.34
C LEU A 174 20.97 -2.53 -20.10
N ALA A 175 20.65 -1.47 -19.34
CA ALA A 175 21.62 -0.44 -19.02
C ALA A 175 22.76 -1.00 -18.15
N HIS A 176 23.99 -0.56 -18.44
CA HIS A 176 25.21 -0.81 -17.67
C HIS A 176 25.24 -0.06 -16.32
N GLY A 177 24.12 -0.09 -15.58
CA GLY A 177 23.87 0.63 -14.34
C GLY A 177 24.25 -0.15 -13.07
N PHE A 178 23.72 0.30 -11.93
CA PHE A 178 24.04 -0.27 -10.61
C PHE A 178 23.74 -1.77 -10.48
N HIS A 179 22.59 -2.24 -11.00
CA HIS A 179 22.21 -3.66 -10.99
C HIS A 179 23.21 -4.55 -11.71
N PHE A 180 23.54 -4.17 -12.96
CA PHE A 180 24.57 -4.84 -13.76
C PHE A 180 25.91 -4.84 -13.02
N GLY A 181 26.33 -3.68 -12.51
CA GLY A 181 27.57 -3.51 -11.76
C GLY A 181 27.67 -4.42 -10.53
N ALA A 182 26.59 -4.54 -9.75
CA ALA A 182 26.56 -5.35 -8.52
C ALA A 182 26.79 -6.84 -8.82
N VAL A 183 26.05 -7.39 -9.81
CA VAL A 183 26.21 -8.78 -10.25
C VAL A 183 27.58 -9.01 -10.90
N MET A 184 28.00 -8.08 -11.77
CA MET A 184 29.29 -8.12 -12.47
C MET A 184 30.48 -8.17 -11.49
N TYR A 185 30.53 -7.27 -10.51
CA TYR A 185 31.59 -7.28 -9.50
C TYR A 185 31.57 -8.56 -8.66
N LYS A 186 30.39 -9.06 -8.30
CA LYS A 186 30.28 -10.32 -7.54
C LYS A 186 30.84 -11.53 -8.30
N ILE A 187 30.51 -11.66 -9.59
CA ILE A 187 31.06 -12.71 -10.46
C ILE A 187 32.57 -12.51 -10.66
N LYS A 188 33.05 -11.26 -10.78
CA LYS A 188 34.47 -10.93 -10.93
C LYS A 188 35.30 -11.33 -9.70
N ASP A 189 34.79 -11.08 -8.49
CA ASP A 189 35.40 -11.51 -7.22
C ASP A 189 35.46 -13.06 -7.16
N LEU A 190 34.35 -13.74 -7.46
CA LEU A 190 34.26 -15.21 -7.48
C LEU A 190 35.18 -15.85 -8.53
N ALA A 191 35.46 -15.16 -9.64
CA ALA A 191 36.42 -15.60 -10.67
C ALA A 191 37.90 -15.35 -10.28
N THR A 192 38.16 -14.65 -9.16
CA THR A 192 39.49 -14.21 -8.71
C THR A 192 39.77 -14.45 -7.22
N PRO A 193 39.41 -15.61 -6.62
CA PRO A 193 39.47 -15.82 -5.17
C PRO A 193 40.88 -15.80 -4.57
N ASN A 194 41.92 -15.78 -5.40
CA ASN A 194 43.31 -15.63 -4.98
C ASN A 194 44.00 -14.55 -5.83
N SER A 195 44.57 -13.54 -5.17
CA SER A 195 45.20 -12.33 -5.74
C SER A 195 46.41 -12.56 -6.66
N ARG A 196 46.77 -13.82 -6.95
CA ARG A 196 47.88 -14.20 -7.84
C ARG A 196 47.48 -14.32 -9.31
N ARG A 197 46.18 -14.32 -9.64
CA ARG A 197 45.68 -14.44 -11.03
C ARG A 197 45.28 -13.07 -11.57
N PRO A 198 45.47 -12.81 -12.88
CA PRO A 198 44.89 -11.62 -13.50
C PRO A 198 43.37 -11.64 -13.34
N MET A 199 42.78 -10.46 -13.15
CA MET A 199 41.34 -10.34 -13.05
C MET A 199 40.68 -10.81 -14.36
N LEU A 200 39.51 -11.45 -14.25
CA LEU A 200 38.69 -11.71 -15.43
C LEU A 200 38.33 -10.33 -16.05
N PRO A 201 38.48 -10.11 -17.37
CA PRO A 201 38.22 -8.83 -18.04
C PRO A 201 36.71 -8.63 -18.25
N LEU A 202 35.92 -8.93 -17.22
CA LEU A 202 34.49 -8.68 -17.11
C LEU A 202 34.31 -7.29 -16.50
N ASP A 203 33.90 -6.34 -17.33
CA ASP A 203 33.78 -4.92 -17.02
C ASP A 203 32.51 -4.35 -17.70
N PHE A 204 32.12 -3.12 -17.31
CA PHE A 204 30.93 -2.44 -17.86
C PHE A 204 30.97 -2.27 -19.39
N GLY A 205 32.15 -2.18 -19.98
CA GLY A 205 32.37 -2.22 -21.42
C GLY A 205 33.44 -3.24 -21.76
N HIS A 206 33.46 -3.72 -23.00
CA HIS A 206 34.44 -4.74 -23.39
C HIS A 206 35.79 -4.12 -23.71
N HIS A 207 36.83 -4.58 -23.02
CA HIS A 207 38.22 -4.27 -23.37
C HIS A 207 38.63 -5.01 -24.65
N LEU A 208 38.12 -4.53 -25.78
CA LEU A 208 38.63 -4.89 -27.09
C LEU A 208 40.11 -4.51 -27.11
N GLY A 209 40.99 -5.51 -27.04
CA GLY A 209 42.43 -5.28 -27.08
C GLY A 209 42.75 -4.45 -28.31
N HIS A 210 43.52 -3.37 -28.14
CA HIS A 210 44.09 -2.66 -29.29
C HIS A 210 45.05 -3.64 -29.97
N HIS A 211 44.52 -4.46 -30.89
CA HIS A 211 45.34 -5.32 -31.71
C HIS A 211 46.36 -4.43 -32.39
N LEU A 212 47.62 -4.72 -32.07
CA LEU A 212 48.80 -3.99 -32.51
C LEU A 212 48.61 -3.63 -33.99
N PRO A 213 48.93 -2.38 -34.40
CA PRO A 213 48.69 -1.95 -35.77
C PRO A 213 49.25 -3.00 -36.72
N HIS A 214 48.43 -3.39 -37.70
CA HIS A 214 48.84 -4.28 -38.79
C HIS A 214 49.93 -3.56 -39.60
N HIS A 215 51.14 -3.52 -39.05
CA HIS A 215 52.34 -3.27 -39.81
C HIS A 215 52.46 -4.45 -40.75
N SER A 216 52.05 -4.19 -41.99
CA SER A 216 52.36 -4.94 -43.19
C SER A 216 53.88 -5.01 -43.40
N ARG A 217 54.59 -5.69 -42.49
CA ARG A 217 55.84 -6.35 -42.83
C ARG A 217 55.48 -7.55 -43.69
N ALA A 218 55.25 -7.25 -44.96
CA ALA A 218 55.65 -8.11 -46.05
C ALA A 218 57.17 -8.31 -45.91
N SER A 219 57.58 -9.17 -44.98
CA SER A 219 58.96 -9.62 -44.85
C SER A 219 59.32 -10.30 -46.16
N SER A 220 60.19 -9.65 -46.92
CA SER A 220 60.64 -10.15 -48.21
C SER A 220 61.20 -11.55 -48.03
N VAL A 221 60.65 -12.51 -48.79
CA VAL A 221 61.23 -13.85 -48.93
C VAL A 221 62.54 -13.71 -49.70
N ARG A 222 63.61 -13.36 -49.00
CA ARG A 222 64.99 -13.39 -49.50
C ARG A 222 65.80 -14.40 -48.70
N GLY A 223 65.88 -15.60 -49.27
CA GLY A 223 67.02 -16.50 -49.13
C GLY A 223 67.31 -17.04 -47.73
N TYR A 224 66.74 -18.21 -47.43
CA TYR A 224 67.50 -19.20 -46.66
C TYR A 224 67.75 -20.44 -47.51
N ARG A 225 69.01 -20.89 -47.54
CA ARG A 225 69.49 -22.00 -48.38
C ARG A 225 68.91 -23.33 -47.91
N ARG A 226 68.79 -24.26 -48.87
CA ARG A 226 68.78 -25.70 -48.61
C ARG A 226 69.94 -26.10 -47.69
N THR A 227 69.63 -26.80 -46.61
CA THR A 227 70.34 -28.02 -46.22
C THR A 227 69.31 -29.08 -45.81
N SER A 228 69.70 -30.35 -45.93
CA SER A 228 68.80 -31.49 -46.08
C SER A 228 68.50 -32.25 -44.78
N ASN A 229 67.37 -32.98 -44.80
CA ASN A 229 67.08 -34.21 -44.05
C ASN A 229 67.08 -34.16 -42.51
N SER A 230 65.87 -34.14 -41.92
CA SER A 230 65.42 -35.24 -41.05
C SER A 230 63.89 -35.28 -40.91
N THR A 231 63.36 -36.48 -40.70
CA THR A 231 61.93 -36.81 -40.86
C THR A 231 61.14 -36.66 -39.56
N VAL A 232 60.44 -35.54 -39.36
CA VAL A 232 59.22 -35.49 -38.50
C VAL A 232 58.21 -34.55 -39.15
N ARG A 233 57.21 -35.11 -39.87
CA ARG A 233 56.19 -34.33 -40.57
C ARG A 233 54.83 -35.03 -40.42
N GLY A 234 54.00 -34.58 -39.48
CA GLY A 234 52.70 -35.24 -39.29
C GLY A 234 51.80 -34.87 -38.10
N GLN A 235 51.88 -33.68 -37.47
CA GLN A 235 50.88 -33.35 -36.44
C GLN A 235 50.64 -31.85 -36.12
N LEU A 236 50.68 -30.96 -37.12
CA LEU A 236 50.38 -29.52 -36.91
C LEU A 236 49.60 -28.85 -38.06
N GLN A 237 48.81 -29.64 -38.81
CA GLN A 237 48.10 -29.16 -40.00
C GLN A 237 46.57 -29.33 -39.96
N LEU A 238 45.98 -29.63 -38.79
CA LEU A 238 44.52 -29.83 -38.65
C LEU A 238 43.76 -28.64 -38.04
N GLN A 239 44.43 -27.70 -37.36
CA GLN A 239 43.75 -26.48 -36.86
C GLN A 239 43.50 -25.42 -37.96
N SER A 240 44.17 -25.51 -39.11
CA SER A 240 44.02 -24.54 -40.21
C SER A 240 42.81 -24.78 -41.13
N PHE A 241 42.19 -25.98 -41.10
CA PHE A 241 41.08 -26.30 -42.02
C PHE A 241 39.72 -25.81 -41.53
N ALA A 242 39.47 -25.82 -40.20
CA ALA A 242 38.21 -25.29 -39.64
C ALA A 242 38.01 -23.79 -39.92
N TYR A 243 39.10 -23.02 -39.97
CA TYR A 243 39.04 -21.59 -40.30
C TYR A 243 38.77 -21.33 -41.79
N ALA A 244 39.27 -22.20 -42.68
CA ALA A 244 39.10 -22.06 -44.12
C ALA A 244 37.64 -22.31 -44.57
N GLU A 245 36.94 -23.25 -43.92
CA GLU A 245 35.54 -23.56 -44.24
C GLU A 245 34.58 -22.45 -43.77
N TYR A 246 34.88 -21.76 -42.67
CA TYR A 246 34.17 -20.55 -42.24
C TYR A 246 34.48 -19.32 -43.12
N ALA A 247 35.75 -19.09 -43.46
CA ALA A 247 36.19 -17.83 -44.08
C ALA A 247 35.87 -17.68 -45.59
N TYR A 248 35.60 -18.76 -46.31
CA TYR A 248 35.49 -18.74 -47.79
C TYR A 248 34.17 -19.27 -48.38
N GLY A 249 33.21 -19.70 -47.53
CA GLY A 249 32.03 -20.45 -47.98
C GLY A 249 30.73 -19.67 -48.26
N ARG A 250 30.55 -18.43 -47.77
CA ARG A 250 29.27 -17.71 -47.93
C ARG A 250 29.28 -16.75 -49.14
N PRO A 251 28.25 -16.79 -50.02
CA PRO A 251 28.13 -15.81 -51.09
C PRO A 251 27.93 -14.41 -50.51
N LYS A 252 28.47 -13.38 -51.18
CA LYS A 252 28.38 -11.97 -50.81
C LYS A 252 26.97 -11.38 -51.03
N HIS A 253 25.93 -12.08 -50.59
CA HIS A 253 24.62 -11.47 -50.46
C HIS A 253 24.76 -10.34 -49.44
N ARG A 254 24.53 -9.10 -49.89
CA ARG A 254 24.75 -7.87 -49.13
C ARG A 254 23.62 -7.71 -48.11
N GLN A 255 23.58 -8.64 -47.18
CA GLN A 255 22.53 -8.78 -46.20
C GLN A 255 22.70 -7.62 -45.22
N LYS A 256 21.93 -6.55 -45.47
CA LYS A 256 21.57 -5.56 -44.47
C LYS A 256 20.75 -6.28 -43.41
N TYR A 257 21.40 -7.09 -42.59
CA TYR A 257 20.92 -7.34 -41.26
C TYR A 257 20.89 -5.97 -40.60
N ARG A 258 19.71 -5.37 -40.60
CA ARG A 258 19.31 -4.55 -39.46
C ARG A 258 19.55 -5.45 -38.25
N VAL A 259 20.66 -5.20 -37.57
CA VAL A 259 20.68 -5.26 -36.12
C VAL A 259 19.33 -4.70 -35.69
N ALA A 260 18.47 -5.54 -35.14
CA ALA A 260 17.10 -5.14 -34.84
C ALA A 260 17.15 -3.89 -33.94
N ALA A 261 16.17 -3.00 -34.05
CA ALA A 261 16.17 -1.76 -33.24
C ALA A 261 16.16 -2.05 -31.71
N GLU A 262 15.92 -3.31 -31.34
CA GLU A 262 15.96 -3.88 -29.99
C GLU A 262 17.13 -4.87 -29.82
N SER A 263 18.36 -4.48 -30.16
CA SER A 263 19.57 -5.28 -29.88
C SER A 263 20.51 -4.52 -28.95
N ASP A 264 20.98 -5.19 -27.91
CA ASP A 264 21.93 -4.58 -26.98
C ASP A 264 23.37 -4.85 -27.40
N ALA A 265 23.88 -3.95 -28.24
CA ALA A 265 25.27 -3.95 -28.66
C ALA A 265 26.14 -3.35 -27.55
N CYS A 266 26.76 -4.21 -26.74
CA CYS A 266 27.60 -3.77 -25.63
C CYS A 266 28.90 -3.14 -26.15
N HIS A 267 28.89 -1.81 -26.22
CA HIS A 267 29.99 -1.03 -26.77
C HIS A 267 31.25 -1.02 -25.88
N ARG A 268 32.38 -0.73 -26.51
CA ARG A 268 33.71 -0.71 -25.90
C ARG A 268 33.89 0.28 -24.73
N ALA A 269 33.17 1.40 -24.77
CA ALA A 269 33.33 2.50 -23.82
C ALA A 269 32.00 2.78 -23.12
N GLN A 270 31.78 2.10 -21.99
CA GLN A 270 30.70 2.43 -21.05
C GLN A 270 31.29 3.19 -19.84
N PRO A 271 30.55 4.16 -19.26
CA PRO A 271 30.99 4.82 -18.05
C PRO A 271 31.09 3.80 -16.90
N THR A 272 32.20 3.85 -16.16
CA THR A 272 32.37 3.01 -14.98
C THR A 272 31.70 3.66 -13.78
N ILE A 273 30.92 2.88 -13.03
CA ILE A 273 30.35 3.30 -11.75
C ILE A 273 31.30 2.82 -10.64
N ASP A 274 31.53 3.65 -9.62
CA ASP A 274 32.41 3.27 -8.52
C ASP A 274 31.82 2.12 -7.68
N ARG A 275 32.71 1.23 -7.22
CA ARG A 275 32.31 0.01 -6.49
C ARG A 275 31.63 0.33 -5.16
N ALA A 276 32.09 1.32 -4.41
CA ALA A 276 31.47 1.67 -3.13
C ALA A 276 30.08 2.29 -3.33
N GLN A 277 29.84 2.99 -4.45
CA GLN A 277 28.49 3.46 -4.82
C GLN A 277 27.53 2.30 -5.11
N ILE A 278 28.02 1.24 -5.76
CA ILE A 278 27.24 0.03 -6.08
C ILE A 278 26.93 -0.78 -4.82
N GLU A 279 27.92 -0.99 -3.96
CA GLU A 279 27.73 -1.70 -2.68
C GLU A 279 26.73 -0.93 -1.79
N LYS A 280 26.85 0.40 -1.71
CA LYS A 280 25.86 1.24 -1.02
C LYS A 280 24.45 1.11 -1.64
N PHE A 281 24.34 1.20 -2.96
CA PHE A 281 23.06 1.05 -3.65
C PHE A 281 22.40 -0.31 -3.36
N TYR A 282 23.18 -1.39 -3.41
CA TYR A 282 22.72 -2.75 -3.15
C TYR A 282 22.16 -2.91 -1.73
N GLU A 283 22.89 -2.44 -0.71
CA GLU A 283 22.47 -2.49 0.69
C GLU A 283 21.21 -1.64 0.97
N GLU A 284 21.09 -0.47 0.35
CA GLU A 284 19.95 0.46 0.57
C GLU A 284 18.67 0.08 -0.20
N ASN A 285 18.78 -0.55 -1.38
CA ASN A 285 17.65 -0.74 -2.31
C ASN A 285 17.33 -2.20 -2.59
N CYS A 286 18.33 -3.02 -2.91
CA CYS A 286 18.12 -4.41 -3.35
C CYS A 286 17.97 -5.38 -2.17
N LYS A 287 18.95 -5.40 -1.26
CA LYS A 287 19.07 -6.38 -0.17
C LYS A 287 17.82 -6.48 0.73
N PRO A 288 17.13 -5.39 1.12
CA PRO A 288 15.90 -5.49 1.92
C PRO A 288 14.76 -6.26 1.25
N LEU A 289 14.77 -6.42 -0.08
CA LEU A 289 13.74 -7.16 -0.81
C LEU A 289 13.88 -8.68 -0.69
N LEU A 290 14.98 -9.19 -0.14
CA LEU A 290 15.10 -10.59 0.26
C LEU A 290 14.05 -10.95 1.32
N ASP A 291 13.78 -10.05 2.26
CA ASP A 291 12.81 -10.23 3.34
C ASP A 291 11.41 -9.67 3.02
N ALA A 292 11.25 -8.97 1.88
CA ALA A 292 9.97 -8.43 1.43
C ALA A 292 8.97 -9.52 0.98
N SER A 293 7.69 -9.14 0.93
CA SER A 293 6.61 -10.02 0.45
C SER A 293 6.74 -10.30 -1.06
N GLU A 294 6.00 -11.28 -1.58
CA GLU A 294 5.91 -11.50 -3.04
C GLU A 294 5.42 -10.25 -3.79
N VAL A 295 4.62 -9.42 -3.13
CA VAL A 295 4.07 -8.17 -3.68
C VAL A 295 5.17 -7.10 -3.80
N GLY A 296 6.03 -6.96 -2.79
CA GLY A 296 7.22 -6.09 -2.84
C GLY A 296 8.28 -6.55 -3.84
N ARG A 297 8.25 -7.82 -4.25
CA ARG A 297 9.13 -8.43 -5.26
C ARG A 297 8.58 -8.33 -6.70
N SER A 298 7.29 -8.03 -6.87
CA SER A 298 6.64 -7.88 -8.18
C SER A 298 7.17 -6.66 -8.97
N THR A 299 7.05 -6.65 -10.29
CA THR A 299 7.24 -5.45 -11.14
C THR A 299 6.06 -4.48 -11.13
N SER A 300 4.87 -4.99 -10.83
CA SER A 300 3.64 -4.21 -10.87
C SER A 300 3.53 -3.35 -9.61
N LEU A 301 3.05 -2.13 -9.80
CA LEU A 301 2.64 -1.19 -8.77
C LEU A 301 1.38 -0.50 -9.34
N PHE A 302 0.52 0.01 -8.48
CA PHE A 302 -0.75 0.60 -8.89
C PHE A 302 -0.87 2.01 -8.35
N LYS A 303 -1.59 2.87 -9.05
CA LYS A 303 -2.02 4.17 -8.55
C LYS A 303 -3.55 4.21 -8.65
N LEU A 304 -4.19 4.79 -7.64
CA LEU A 304 -5.59 5.15 -7.73
C LEU A 304 -5.73 6.43 -8.57
N GLU A 305 -6.41 6.34 -9.71
CA GLU A 305 -6.79 7.48 -10.57
C GLU A 305 -8.27 7.34 -10.90
N ASP A 306 -9.07 8.39 -10.70
CA ASP A 306 -10.50 8.45 -11.04
C ASP A 306 -11.35 7.25 -10.52
N ASN A 307 -11.05 6.78 -9.30
CA ASN A 307 -11.63 5.58 -8.68
C ASN A 307 -11.35 4.27 -9.43
N GLU A 308 -10.26 4.17 -10.19
CA GLU A 308 -9.73 2.92 -10.76
C GLU A 308 -8.26 2.67 -10.37
N LEU A 309 -7.85 1.40 -10.32
CA LEU A 309 -6.45 1.02 -10.09
C LEU A 309 -5.69 0.92 -11.42
N VAL A 310 -4.97 1.98 -11.76
CA VAL A 310 -4.11 2.04 -12.94
C VAL A 310 -2.76 1.40 -12.63
N GLU A 311 -2.37 0.38 -13.40
CA GLU A 311 -1.05 -0.25 -13.26
C GLU A 311 0.06 0.70 -13.74
N ILE A 312 0.96 1.05 -12.81
CA ILE A 312 2.19 1.80 -13.01
C ILE A 312 3.40 0.86 -12.79
N GLY A 313 4.16 0.55 -13.83
CA GLY A 313 5.36 -0.28 -13.69
C GLY A 313 6.39 0.39 -12.79
N ARG A 314 7.00 -0.36 -11.86
CA ARG A 314 7.97 0.14 -10.85
C ARG A 314 9.26 0.78 -11.41
N MET A 315 9.44 0.86 -12.73
CA MET A 315 10.66 1.32 -13.41
C MET A 315 10.83 2.87 -13.38
N HIS A 316 11.09 3.35 -12.17
CA HIS A 316 12.17 4.25 -11.75
C HIS A 316 12.33 5.72 -12.21
N ASP A 317 11.66 6.21 -13.27
CA ASP A 317 11.72 7.66 -13.59
C ASP A 317 10.47 8.44 -13.14
N LYS A 318 9.28 7.83 -13.26
CA LYS A 318 7.99 8.50 -12.95
C LYS A 318 7.44 8.17 -11.56
N VAL A 319 7.94 7.11 -10.93
CA VAL A 319 7.45 6.56 -9.66
C VAL A 319 8.10 7.24 -8.44
N GLY A 320 9.22 7.94 -8.64
CA GLY A 320 10.08 8.40 -7.56
C GLY A 320 10.91 7.25 -6.97
N ARG A 321 11.78 7.57 -6.01
CA ARG A 321 12.60 6.58 -5.31
C ARG A 321 11.76 5.76 -4.33
N PRO A 322 12.10 4.50 -4.01
CA PRO A 322 11.38 3.69 -3.03
C PRO A 322 11.27 4.29 -1.62
N ALA A 323 12.12 5.27 -1.27
CA ALA A 323 12.02 6.03 -0.03
C ALA A 323 10.91 7.11 -0.04
N GLU A 324 10.45 7.54 -1.22
CA GLU A 324 9.52 8.68 -1.41
C GLU A 324 8.04 8.25 -1.40
N TYR A 325 7.76 6.95 -1.32
CA TYR A 325 6.42 6.39 -1.25
C TYR A 325 6.35 5.20 -0.30
N VAL A 326 5.12 4.72 -0.08
CA VAL A 326 4.77 3.48 0.61
C VAL A 326 3.69 2.75 -0.19
N GLU A 327 3.42 1.51 0.18
CA GLU A 327 2.54 0.61 -0.56
C GLU A 327 1.41 0.09 0.33
N LEU A 328 0.17 0.39 -0.05
CA LEU A 328 -1.02 -0.25 0.51
C LEU A 328 -1.34 -1.46 -0.36
N VAL A 329 -1.21 -2.67 0.19
CA VAL A 329 -1.42 -3.91 -0.56
C VAL A 329 -2.90 -4.28 -0.48
N PHE A 330 -3.63 -4.04 -1.57
CA PHE A 330 -5.05 -4.32 -1.71
C PHE A 330 -5.27 -5.49 -2.68
N GLU A 331 -5.86 -6.61 -2.23
CA GLU A 331 -6.05 -7.83 -3.05
C GLU A 331 -4.76 -8.30 -3.75
N GLY A 332 -3.61 -8.22 -3.07
CA GLY A 332 -2.29 -8.54 -3.63
C GLY A 332 -1.72 -7.51 -4.62
N LYS A 333 -2.43 -6.41 -4.89
CA LYS A 333 -1.98 -5.29 -5.73
C LYS A 333 -1.34 -4.21 -4.83
N PRO A 334 -0.06 -3.87 -4.99
CA PRO A 334 0.56 -2.80 -4.21
C PRO A 334 0.15 -1.45 -4.79
N VAL A 335 -0.58 -0.65 -4.01
CA VAL A 335 -1.03 0.68 -4.39
C VAL A 335 -0.11 1.73 -3.78
N ARG A 336 0.54 2.52 -4.64
CA ARG A 336 1.48 3.58 -4.28
C ARG A 336 0.77 4.75 -3.62
N ILE A 337 1.20 5.09 -2.41
CA ILE A 337 0.85 6.32 -1.71
C ILE A 337 2.13 7.15 -1.49
N PRO A 338 2.17 8.44 -1.89
CA PRO A 338 3.31 9.30 -1.62
C PRO A 338 3.56 9.43 -0.11
N ARG A 339 4.82 9.24 0.31
CA ARG A 339 5.19 9.27 1.73
C ARG A 339 4.83 10.60 2.42
N PRO A 340 5.01 11.79 1.82
CA PRO A 340 4.60 13.05 2.43
C PRO A 340 3.09 13.18 2.67
N GLU A 341 2.27 12.50 1.86
CA GLU A 341 0.81 12.49 2.01
C GLU A 341 0.36 11.56 3.15
N LEU A 342 1.10 10.48 3.40
CA LEU A 342 0.82 9.59 4.52
C LEU A 342 1.40 10.10 5.85
N GLU A 343 2.61 10.65 5.86
CA GLU A 343 3.31 11.09 7.08
C GLU A 343 2.70 12.33 7.75
N ARG A 344 1.67 12.95 7.14
CA ARG A 344 0.83 13.96 7.79
C ARG A 344 -0.04 13.38 8.92
N PHE A 345 -0.29 12.07 8.91
CA PHE A 345 -1.07 11.35 9.91
C PHE A 345 -0.13 10.66 10.89
N GLY A 346 -0.32 10.87 12.18
CA GLY A 346 0.55 10.36 13.23
C GLY A 346 0.50 8.82 13.30
N SER A 347 -0.70 8.24 13.30
CA SER A 347 -0.84 6.80 13.50
C SER A 347 -0.31 6.00 12.30
N LEU A 348 -0.52 6.48 11.07
CA LEU A 348 0.09 5.86 9.89
C LEU A 348 1.62 6.04 9.88
N LYS A 349 2.14 7.20 10.26
CA LYS A 349 3.59 7.43 10.33
C LYS A 349 4.29 6.45 11.27
N GLU A 350 3.67 6.11 12.40
CA GLU A 350 4.18 5.09 13.32
C GLU A 350 4.17 3.69 12.69
N LEU A 351 3.11 3.32 11.97
CA LEU A 351 2.96 2.02 11.31
C LEU A 351 3.96 1.75 10.16
N PHE A 352 4.52 2.81 9.57
CA PHE A 352 5.59 2.77 8.55
C PHE A 352 6.97 3.17 9.12
N GLY A 353 7.13 3.09 10.44
CA GLY A 353 8.43 3.18 11.11
C GLY A 353 9.41 2.07 10.68
N GLU A 354 10.66 2.21 11.12
CA GLU A 354 11.72 1.18 10.97
C GLU A 354 12.02 0.73 9.53
N GLY A 355 11.66 1.55 8.53
CA GLY A 355 11.89 1.24 7.12
C GLY A 355 10.85 0.30 6.49
N LYS A 356 9.77 -0.03 7.21
CA LYS A 356 8.63 -0.75 6.65
C LYS A 356 8.01 0.04 5.50
N ARG A 357 7.79 -0.65 4.37
CA ARG A 357 7.26 -0.04 3.12
C ARG A 357 5.85 -0.46 2.77
N GLU A 358 5.38 -1.59 3.31
CA GLU A 358 4.13 -2.25 2.95
C GLU A 358 3.16 -2.29 4.13
N LEU A 359 1.88 -2.01 3.87
CA LEU A 359 0.76 -2.27 4.77
C LEU A 359 -0.29 -3.08 4.03
N ASN A 360 -0.53 -4.31 4.49
CA ASN A 360 -1.57 -5.17 3.94
C ASN A 360 -2.95 -4.66 4.37
N ILE A 361 -3.82 -4.43 3.38
CA ILE A 361 -5.23 -4.11 3.63
C ILE A 361 -5.97 -5.42 3.95
N PRO A 362 -6.82 -5.45 4.99
CA PRO A 362 -7.56 -6.64 5.38
C PRO A 362 -8.37 -7.26 4.24
N GLU A 363 -8.35 -8.60 4.14
CA GLU A 363 -9.15 -9.35 3.18
C GLU A 363 -10.65 -9.09 3.37
N GLY A 364 -11.41 -9.09 2.27
CA GLY A 364 -12.83 -8.74 2.27
C GLY A 364 -13.12 -7.23 2.27
N THR A 365 -12.11 -6.36 2.41
CA THR A 365 -12.27 -4.92 2.18
C THR A 365 -12.76 -4.69 0.75
N SER A 366 -13.93 -4.05 0.57
CA SER A 366 -14.40 -3.72 -0.77
C SER A 366 -13.56 -2.60 -1.39
N PHE A 367 -13.35 -2.66 -2.71
CA PHE A 367 -12.56 -1.66 -3.44
C PHE A 367 -13.07 -0.22 -3.23
N HIS A 368 -14.38 0.00 -3.12
CA HIS A 368 -14.94 1.31 -2.78
C HIS A 368 -14.50 1.80 -1.38
N THR A 369 -14.44 0.92 -0.38
CA THR A 369 -13.97 1.30 0.97
C THR A 369 -12.47 1.62 0.96
N PHE A 370 -11.70 0.84 0.20
CA PHE A 370 -10.28 1.08 -0.02
C PHE A 370 -10.00 2.38 -0.80
N SER A 371 -10.82 2.73 -1.78
CA SER A 371 -10.66 3.99 -2.51
C SER A 371 -10.90 5.19 -1.59
N ARG A 372 -11.92 5.15 -0.72
CA ARG A 372 -12.15 6.20 0.28
C ARG A 372 -11.04 6.34 1.32
N LEU A 373 -10.38 5.23 1.71
CA LEU A 373 -9.14 5.29 2.51
C LEU A 373 -8.04 6.07 1.76
N CYS A 374 -7.81 5.78 0.48
CA CYS A 374 -6.79 6.45 -0.32
C CYS A 374 -7.14 7.94 -0.59
N GLU A 375 -8.42 8.24 -0.83
CA GLU A 375 -8.92 9.61 -0.93
C GLU A 375 -8.67 10.39 0.36
N PHE A 376 -8.95 9.81 1.53
CA PHE A 376 -8.65 10.47 2.79
C PHE A 376 -7.16 10.73 2.96
N ILE A 377 -6.30 9.75 2.65
CA ILE A 377 -4.85 9.91 2.78
C ILE A 377 -4.31 11.01 1.85
N THR A 378 -4.92 11.21 0.68
CA THR A 378 -4.47 12.20 -0.33
C THR A 378 -5.14 13.58 -0.14
N LYS A 379 -6.45 13.62 0.06
CA LYS A 379 -7.33 14.81 0.11
C LYS A 379 -7.73 15.27 1.53
N THR A 380 -7.46 14.50 2.59
CA THR A 380 -7.97 14.71 3.99
C THR A 380 -9.51 14.68 4.15
N THR A 381 -10.21 14.22 3.12
CA THR A 381 -11.65 13.95 3.08
C THR A 381 -11.88 12.85 2.04
N TYR A 382 -13.05 12.23 2.04
CA TYR A 382 -13.44 11.25 1.02
C TYR A 382 -14.89 11.45 0.59
N GLU A 383 -15.19 11.02 -0.62
CA GLU A 383 -16.54 11.11 -1.20
C GLU A 383 -17.46 9.96 -0.72
N PRO A 384 -18.79 10.15 -0.75
CA PRO A 384 -19.50 11.40 -1.05
C PRO A 384 -19.26 12.45 0.05
N ASP A 385 -19.29 13.75 -0.30
CA ASP A 385 -19.20 14.80 0.72
C ASP A 385 -20.56 14.96 1.44
N ILE A 386 -20.51 15.18 2.75
CA ILE A 386 -21.69 15.32 3.62
C ILE A 386 -22.18 16.78 3.67
N GLN A 387 -21.49 17.73 3.04
CA GLN A 387 -21.93 19.12 2.96
C GLN A 387 -23.36 19.29 2.43
N GLU A 388 -23.84 18.43 1.52
CA GLU A 388 -25.23 18.45 1.03
C GLU A 388 -26.29 18.08 2.08
N THR A 389 -25.90 17.47 3.21
CA THR A 389 -26.81 17.03 4.28
C THR A 389 -26.63 17.78 5.60
N GLN A 390 -25.75 18.80 5.63
CA GLN A 390 -25.53 19.66 6.80
C GLN A 390 -26.57 20.78 6.89
N VAL A 391 -27.11 21.01 8.09
CA VAL A 391 -27.85 22.24 8.41
C VAL A 391 -26.82 23.31 8.82
N GLU A 392 -27.02 24.55 8.36
CA GLU A 392 -26.05 25.66 8.56
C GLU A 392 -25.77 26.00 10.05
N ASP A 393 -26.66 25.60 10.97
CA ASP A 393 -26.45 25.66 12.42
C ASP A 393 -26.60 24.25 13.03
N PRO A 394 -25.49 23.59 13.42
CA PRO A 394 -25.54 22.22 13.96
C PRO A 394 -26.17 22.14 15.36
N GLY A 395 -26.25 23.25 16.11
CA GLY A 395 -26.97 23.39 17.39
C GLY A 395 -27.00 22.18 18.33
N ASP A 396 -28.18 21.88 18.87
CA ASP A 396 -28.48 20.65 19.64
C ASP A 396 -28.64 19.39 18.75
N ASN A 397 -28.35 19.51 17.44
CA ASN A 397 -28.55 18.50 16.43
C ASN A 397 -27.28 17.75 16.00
N TYR A 398 -26.13 17.99 16.65
CA TYR A 398 -24.94 17.16 16.48
C TYR A 398 -25.09 15.80 17.17
N GLY A 399 -24.98 14.72 16.40
CA GLY A 399 -25.12 13.35 16.89
C GLY A 399 -25.69 12.43 15.81
N PRO A 400 -25.99 11.16 16.15
CA PRO A 400 -26.51 10.21 15.17
C PRO A 400 -27.83 10.69 14.53
N PRO A 401 -28.05 10.41 13.23
CA PRO A 401 -29.23 10.88 12.49
C PRO A 401 -30.55 10.29 13.01
N ALA A 402 -31.63 11.03 12.84
CA ALA A 402 -32.97 10.44 12.86
C ALA A 402 -33.21 9.60 11.60
N ILE A 403 -33.87 8.46 11.72
CA ILE A 403 -34.34 7.67 10.58
C ILE A 403 -35.63 8.34 10.08
N VAL A 404 -35.71 8.62 8.77
CA VAL A 404 -36.92 9.13 8.11
C VAL A 404 -37.46 8.05 7.17
N THR A 405 -38.77 7.86 7.19
CA THR A 405 -39.46 6.83 6.41
C THR A 405 -39.89 7.36 5.04
N GLN A 406 -40.18 6.45 4.10
CA GLN A 406 -40.60 6.83 2.76
C GLN A 406 -41.99 7.49 2.74
N ASP A 407 -42.84 7.19 3.72
CA ASP A 407 -44.18 7.78 3.88
C ASP A 407 -44.12 9.27 4.25
N ASP A 408 -43.01 9.73 4.86
CA ASP A 408 -42.77 11.14 5.18
C ASP A 408 -42.54 12.02 3.92
N LYS A 409 -42.51 11.43 2.70
CA LYS A 409 -42.29 12.14 1.43
C LYS A 409 -43.55 12.80 0.86
N ASP A 410 -44.76 12.47 1.34
CA ASP A 410 -46.01 12.89 0.69
C ASP A 410 -46.38 14.38 0.86
N ASP A 411 -45.78 15.07 1.84
CA ASP A 411 -46.00 16.50 2.09
C ASP A 411 -44.96 17.42 1.40
N GLU A 412 -43.75 16.93 1.07
CA GLU A 412 -42.77 17.65 0.23
C GLU A 412 -43.12 17.53 -1.27
N LYS A 413 -44.32 17.96 -1.65
CA LYS A 413 -44.79 18.06 -3.06
C LYS A 413 -44.07 19.13 -3.91
N SER A 414 -42.81 19.44 -3.61
CA SER A 414 -41.97 20.34 -4.42
C SER A 414 -41.43 19.59 -5.64
N ALA A 415 -42.21 19.61 -6.72
CA ALA A 415 -41.94 18.86 -7.93
C ALA A 415 -40.73 19.37 -8.73
N THR A 416 -39.66 18.56 -8.80
CA THR A 416 -38.85 18.38 -10.01
C THR A 416 -38.51 16.89 -10.19
N SER A 417 -39.28 16.22 -11.03
CA SER A 417 -39.16 14.80 -11.35
C SER A 417 -38.02 14.52 -12.34
N ASP A 418 -36.89 13.99 -11.88
CA ASP A 418 -35.95 13.20 -12.70
C ASP A 418 -34.96 12.38 -11.85
N ASP A 419 -34.64 12.83 -10.63
CA ASP A 419 -33.67 12.15 -9.77
C ASP A 419 -34.23 10.89 -9.09
N THR A 420 -34.27 9.76 -9.81
CA THR A 420 -33.98 8.45 -9.20
C THR A 420 -32.48 8.33 -8.90
N LYS A 421 -31.89 9.32 -8.21
CA LYS A 421 -30.54 9.19 -7.66
C LYS A 421 -30.59 8.10 -6.62
N ASP A 422 -29.82 7.04 -6.83
CA ASP A 422 -29.55 6.03 -5.81
C ASP A 422 -29.18 6.76 -4.51
N GLU A 423 -30.02 6.63 -3.48
CA GLU A 423 -29.82 7.31 -2.20
C GLU A 423 -28.46 6.87 -1.66
N THR A 424 -27.48 7.78 -1.74
CA THR A 424 -26.08 7.39 -1.61
C THR A 424 -25.83 6.91 -0.18
N PRO A 425 -25.23 5.73 0.04
CA PRO A 425 -25.28 5.08 1.36
C PRO A 425 -24.21 5.61 2.32
N TYR A 426 -24.37 6.87 2.75
CA TYR A 426 -23.42 7.62 3.58
C TYR A 426 -23.03 6.87 4.87
N LEU A 427 -23.99 6.46 5.70
CA LEU A 427 -23.75 5.74 6.96
C LEU A 427 -23.05 4.41 6.74
N ARG A 428 -23.43 3.64 5.71
CA ARG A 428 -22.76 2.36 5.41
C ARG A 428 -21.32 2.58 4.93
N ILE A 429 -21.08 3.61 4.12
CA ILE A 429 -19.73 3.98 3.67
C ILE A 429 -18.87 4.39 4.88
N ASP A 430 -19.35 5.32 5.71
CA ASP A 430 -18.62 5.79 6.89
C ASP A 430 -18.39 4.66 7.91
N THR A 431 -19.37 3.78 8.12
CA THR A 431 -19.23 2.58 8.98
C THR A 431 -18.13 1.64 8.47
N ARG A 432 -18.11 1.33 7.17
CA ARG A 432 -17.08 0.46 6.56
C ARG A 432 -15.70 1.09 6.63
N VAL A 433 -15.60 2.40 6.37
CA VAL A 433 -14.34 3.14 6.47
C VAL A 433 -13.84 3.14 7.92
N PHE A 434 -14.71 3.37 8.91
CA PHE A 434 -14.36 3.26 10.33
C PHE A 434 -13.83 1.87 10.69
N LEU A 435 -14.51 0.80 10.25
CA LEU A 435 -14.13 -0.58 10.55
C LEU A 435 -12.77 -0.94 9.92
N LEU A 436 -12.57 -0.61 8.64
CA LEU A 436 -11.27 -0.77 7.96
C LEU A 436 -10.17 -0.02 8.73
N ALA A 437 -10.41 1.24 9.07
CA ALA A 437 -9.49 2.08 9.81
C ALA A 437 -9.15 1.50 11.19
N SER A 438 -10.11 0.88 11.87
CA SER A 438 -9.89 0.18 13.13
C SER A 438 -8.97 -1.03 12.99
N GLN A 439 -9.09 -1.78 11.88
CA GLN A 439 -8.27 -2.96 11.63
C GLN A 439 -6.83 -2.61 11.27
N ILE A 440 -6.61 -1.48 10.60
CA ILE A 440 -5.26 -0.99 10.25
C ILE A 440 -4.65 -0.02 11.27
N GLY A 441 -5.38 0.39 12.32
CA GLY A 441 -4.88 1.32 13.35
C GLY A 441 -4.83 2.80 12.93
N PHE A 442 -5.71 3.23 12.02
CA PHE A 442 -5.73 4.60 11.49
C PHE A 442 -6.72 5.50 12.24
N SER A 443 -6.28 6.12 13.34
CA SER A 443 -7.17 6.83 14.29
C SER A 443 -7.84 8.09 13.75
N GLU A 444 -7.19 8.78 12.82
CA GLU A 444 -7.63 10.06 12.29
C GLU A 444 -8.82 9.87 11.34
N ILE A 445 -8.78 8.87 10.46
CA ILE A 445 -9.91 8.54 9.59
C ILE A 445 -11.05 7.87 10.37
N GLN A 446 -10.78 7.10 11.44
CA GLN A 446 -11.83 6.64 12.38
C GLN A 446 -12.59 7.84 12.96
N SER A 447 -11.85 8.83 13.44
CA SER A 447 -12.42 10.04 14.05
C SER A 447 -13.21 10.86 13.03
N HIS A 448 -12.69 10.98 11.80
CA HIS A 448 -13.36 11.66 10.70
C HIS A 448 -14.65 10.94 10.25
N ALA A 449 -14.63 9.61 10.09
CA ALA A 449 -15.81 8.82 9.74
C ALA A 449 -16.89 8.92 10.82
N LEU A 450 -16.52 8.87 12.11
CA LEU A 450 -17.47 9.03 13.21
C LEU A 450 -18.05 10.45 13.29
N ASP A 451 -17.25 11.48 13.04
CA ASP A 451 -17.71 12.88 12.96
C ASP A 451 -18.68 13.07 11.78
N ARG A 452 -18.35 12.49 10.63
CA ARG A 452 -19.23 12.42 9.44
C ARG A 452 -20.58 11.77 9.77
N MET A 453 -20.59 10.62 10.45
CA MET A 453 -21.82 9.96 10.92
C MET A 453 -22.63 10.80 11.94
N ASN A 454 -22.01 11.74 12.67
CA ASN A 454 -22.70 12.64 13.61
C ASN A 454 -23.12 13.99 13.00
N LYS A 455 -22.68 14.30 11.77
CA LYS A 455 -23.08 15.48 11.01
C LYS A 455 -24.31 15.25 10.14
N GLN A 456 -24.66 13.98 9.91
CA GLN A 456 -25.92 13.61 9.29
C GLN A 456 -27.06 13.81 10.30
N HIS A 457 -27.96 14.77 10.04
CA HIS A 457 -29.11 15.00 10.91
C HIS A 457 -30.25 14.00 10.69
N VAL A 458 -30.37 13.52 9.45
CA VAL A 458 -31.37 12.55 8.97
C VAL A 458 -30.66 11.54 8.09
N SER A 459 -31.08 10.27 8.14
CA SER A 459 -30.72 9.25 7.16
C SER A 459 -31.97 8.59 6.60
N ARG A 460 -31.91 8.26 5.30
CA ARG A 460 -32.93 7.53 4.54
C ARG A 460 -32.47 6.13 4.13
N GLU A 461 -31.23 5.77 4.43
CA GLU A 461 -30.70 4.42 4.21
C GLU A 461 -31.48 3.36 4.99
N ASP A 462 -31.56 2.12 4.47
CA ASP A 462 -32.12 0.99 5.22
C ASP A 462 -31.35 0.82 6.55
N PRO A 463 -31.98 1.10 7.71
CA PRO A 463 -31.29 1.08 8.98
C PRO A 463 -30.92 -0.35 9.41
N VAL A 464 -31.58 -1.38 8.86
CA VAL A 464 -31.24 -2.79 9.09
C VAL A 464 -29.95 -3.16 8.35
N GLU A 465 -29.72 -2.60 7.15
CA GLU A 465 -28.44 -2.77 6.45
C GLU A 465 -27.30 -2.04 7.16
N VAL A 466 -27.52 -0.84 7.70
CA VAL A 466 -26.53 -0.15 8.54
C VAL A 466 -26.16 -0.99 9.77
N LEU A 467 -27.16 -1.58 10.45
CA LEU A 467 -26.91 -2.48 11.59
C LEU A 467 -26.18 -3.76 11.19
N LYS A 468 -26.46 -4.35 10.01
CA LYS A 468 -25.71 -5.52 9.52
C LYS A 468 -24.22 -5.21 9.36
N GLU A 469 -23.85 -4.04 8.83
CA GLU A 469 -22.44 -3.64 8.71
C GLU A 469 -21.81 -3.41 10.11
N LEU A 470 -22.51 -2.68 10.99
CA LEU A 470 -22.05 -2.38 12.36
C LEU A 470 -21.78 -3.64 13.20
N TYR A 471 -22.60 -4.68 13.03
CA TYR A 471 -22.55 -5.95 13.77
C TYR A 471 -22.14 -7.14 12.88
N ALA A 472 -21.40 -6.88 11.79
CA ALA A 472 -20.88 -7.93 10.90
C ALA A 472 -19.79 -8.80 11.55
N SER A 473 -19.18 -8.33 12.63
CA SER A 473 -18.21 -9.06 13.45
C SER A 473 -18.84 -9.51 14.77
N ASP A 474 -18.44 -10.68 15.26
CA ASP A 474 -18.82 -11.20 16.59
C ASP A 474 -18.46 -10.23 17.74
N GLU A 475 -17.41 -9.42 17.54
CA GLU A 475 -16.95 -8.40 18.48
C GLU A 475 -16.96 -7.00 17.83
N PRO A 476 -18.14 -6.36 17.71
CA PRO A 476 -18.27 -5.05 17.08
C PRO A 476 -17.59 -3.96 17.92
N HIS A 477 -16.92 -3.03 17.24
CA HIS A 477 -16.06 -2.03 17.88
C HIS A 477 -16.85 -1.13 18.87
N GLU A 478 -16.41 -1.06 20.12
CA GLU A 478 -17.18 -0.44 21.22
C GLU A 478 -17.52 1.05 20.98
N THR A 479 -16.71 1.82 20.25
CA THR A 479 -17.08 3.19 19.85
C THR A 479 -18.30 3.21 18.91
N LEU A 480 -18.39 2.26 17.98
CA LEU A 480 -19.53 2.10 17.08
C LEU A 480 -20.75 1.54 17.82
N ARG A 481 -20.58 0.61 18.78
CA ARG A 481 -21.66 0.18 19.67
C ARG A 481 -22.23 1.36 20.47
N ARG A 482 -21.37 2.21 21.03
CA ARG A 482 -21.77 3.41 21.78
C ARG A 482 -22.49 4.43 20.90
N TRP A 483 -22.04 4.60 19.66
CA TRP A 483 -22.74 5.40 18.65
C TRP A 483 -24.11 4.80 18.32
N CYS A 484 -24.18 3.49 18.06
CA CYS A 484 -25.41 2.76 17.77
C CYS A 484 -26.45 2.88 18.89
N ARG A 485 -26.04 2.76 20.17
CA ARG A 485 -26.95 2.95 21.32
C ARG A 485 -27.56 4.36 21.33
N LYS A 486 -26.77 5.40 21.04
CA LYS A 486 -27.27 6.78 20.89
C LYS A 486 -28.18 6.94 19.67
N TRP A 487 -27.87 6.24 18.58
CA TRP A 487 -28.64 6.27 17.35
C TRP A 487 -30.01 5.63 17.51
N LEU A 488 -30.09 4.45 18.14
CA LEU A 488 -31.35 3.79 18.51
C LEU A 488 -32.20 4.67 19.45
N ALA A 489 -31.56 5.40 20.36
CA ALA A 489 -32.23 6.31 21.29
C ALA A 489 -32.62 7.68 20.70
N ARG A 490 -32.24 8.01 19.45
CA ARG A 490 -32.53 9.32 18.83
C ARG A 490 -34.04 9.44 18.55
N ILE A 491 -34.63 10.56 18.94
CA ILE A 491 -36.05 10.90 18.73
C ILE A 491 -36.21 11.68 17.41
N ARG A 492 -37.26 11.39 16.64
CA ARG A 492 -37.56 12.05 15.36
C ARG A 492 -38.03 13.51 15.56
N PRO A 493 -37.54 14.49 14.78
CA PRO A 493 -37.95 15.91 14.91
C PRO A 493 -39.44 16.18 14.72
N GLN A 494 -40.07 15.60 13.68
CA GLN A 494 -41.51 15.78 13.38
C GLN A 494 -42.41 15.49 14.58
N ALA A 495 -42.12 14.42 15.32
CA ALA A 495 -42.87 14.05 16.51
C ALA A 495 -42.84 15.09 17.64
N VAL A 496 -41.91 16.06 17.61
CA VAL A 496 -41.87 17.21 18.53
C VAL A 496 -42.74 18.35 18.01
N GLU A 497 -42.77 18.58 16.70
CA GLU A 497 -43.58 19.64 16.07
C GLU A 497 -45.06 19.28 16.03
N ASP A 498 -45.41 18.04 15.69
CA ASP A 498 -46.80 17.55 15.67
C ASP A 498 -47.44 17.65 17.06
N LYS A 499 -46.75 17.17 18.11
CA LYS A 499 -47.19 17.35 19.51
C LYS A 499 -47.37 18.82 19.89
N ARG A 500 -46.54 19.72 19.36
CA ARG A 500 -46.61 21.17 19.63
C ARG A 500 -47.77 21.83 18.90
N ASN A 501 -48.13 21.33 17.72
CA ASN A 501 -49.31 21.76 16.96
C ASN A 501 -50.61 21.18 17.54
N ASP A 502 -50.62 19.90 17.93
CA ASP A 502 -51.75 19.24 18.59
C ASP A 502 -52.08 19.85 19.94
N HIS A 503 -51.07 20.17 20.78
CA HIS A 503 -51.31 20.94 22.01
C HIS A 503 -51.85 22.36 21.76
N ARG A 504 -51.68 22.91 20.55
CA ARG A 504 -52.24 24.21 20.15
C ARG A 504 -53.65 24.09 19.57
N ALA A 505 -53.99 22.95 18.97
CA ALA A 505 -55.30 22.67 18.38
C ALA A 505 -56.29 22.05 19.39
N SER A 506 -55.82 21.19 20.30
CA SER A 506 -56.64 20.37 21.20
C SER A 506 -57.05 21.08 22.50
N CYS A 507 -57.32 22.39 22.44
CA CYS A 507 -57.90 23.14 23.57
C CYS A 507 -59.42 22.91 23.70
N SER A 508 -59.90 21.74 23.26
CA SER A 508 -61.31 21.32 23.26
C SER A 508 -61.52 20.21 24.30
N CYS A 509 -62.23 20.55 25.37
CA CYS A 509 -62.55 19.67 26.49
C CYS A 509 -63.06 18.26 26.10
N GLY A 510 -62.47 17.20 26.67
CA GLY A 510 -63.20 15.95 26.93
C GLY A 510 -62.48 14.61 26.75
N SER A 511 -61.32 14.53 26.09
CA SER A 511 -60.59 13.27 25.89
C SER A 511 -59.48 13.07 26.92
N ASP A 512 -59.39 11.87 27.50
CA ASP A 512 -58.32 11.49 28.42
C ASP A 512 -56.93 11.66 27.77
N PRO A 513 -55.92 12.16 28.51
CA PRO A 513 -54.59 12.34 27.96
C PRO A 513 -53.96 10.98 27.62
N PRO A 514 -53.28 10.83 26.46
CA PRO A 514 -52.58 9.60 26.15
C PRO A 514 -51.51 9.31 27.21
N THR A 515 -51.41 8.05 27.63
CA THR A 515 -50.38 7.56 28.54
C THR A 515 -48.99 7.92 27.99
N ALA A 516 -48.16 8.57 28.82
CA ALA A 516 -46.93 9.20 28.34
C ALA A 516 -45.87 8.21 27.83
N GLU A 517 -45.86 6.98 28.37
CA GLU A 517 -44.80 5.99 28.16
C GLU A 517 -44.70 5.50 26.70
N THR A 518 -45.82 5.24 26.03
CA THR A 518 -45.83 4.83 24.61
C THR A 518 -45.21 5.91 23.71
N SER A 519 -45.41 7.18 24.07
CA SER A 519 -45.13 8.32 23.20
C SER A 519 -43.65 8.63 22.92
N VAL A 520 -42.72 8.16 23.76
CA VAL A 520 -41.27 8.42 23.59
C VAL A 520 -40.59 7.30 22.83
N LEU A 521 -40.91 6.04 23.14
CA LEU A 521 -40.32 4.90 22.44
C LEU A 521 -40.77 4.87 20.97
N GLU A 522 -42.06 5.05 20.69
CA GLU A 522 -42.64 5.08 19.32
C GLU A 522 -42.06 6.21 18.44
N THR A 523 -41.58 7.29 19.06
CA THR A 523 -40.99 8.43 18.35
C THR A 523 -39.47 8.32 18.21
N SER A 524 -38.86 7.31 18.82
CA SER A 524 -37.44 6.97 18.65
C SER A 524 -37.15 6.12 17.41
N ASN A 525 -35.90 6.14 16.96
CA ASN A 525 -35.38 5.23 15.94
C ASN A 525 -35.59 3.76 16.30
N LEU A 526 -35.46 3.37 17.59
CA LEU A 526 -35.69 1.99 18.05
C LEU A 526 -37.17 1.58 17.95
N GLY A 527 -38.11 2.46 18.30
CA GLY A 527 -39.54 2.18 18.17
C GLY A 527 -39.92 1.95 16.71
N LEU A 528 -39.44 2.83 15.82
CA LEU A 528 -39.58 2.66 14.37
C LEU A 528 -38.99 1.32 13.90
N LEU A 529 -37.71 1.04 14.22
CA LEU A 529 -37.03 -0.21 13.86
C LEU A 529 -37.76 -1.46 14.36
N SER A 530 -38.38 -1.40 15.54
CA SER A 530 -39.12 -2.53 16.14
C SER A 530 -40.36 -2.94 15.33
N THR A 531 -40.83 -2.10 14.40
CA THR A 531 -41.90 -2.46 13.45
C THR A 531 -41.42 -3.38 12.31
N TYR A 532 -40.12 -3.35 11.97
CA TYR A 532 -39.56 -4.10 10.84
C TYR A 532 -39.29 -5.57 11.21
N PRO A 533 -39.85 -6.56 10.49
CA PRO A 533 -39.56 -7.98 10.74
C PRO A 533 -38.08 -8.35 10.52
N SER A 534 -37.41 -7.66 9.60
CA SER A 534 -35.99 -7.83 9.30
C SER A 534 -35.09 -7.40 10.46
N PHE A 535 -35.43 -6.31 11.16
CA PHE A 535 -34.72 -5.87 12.36
C PHE A 535 -34.84 -6.89 13.50
N ARG A 536 -36.05 -7.45 13.73
CA ARG A 536 -36.24 -8.49 14.75
C ARG A 536 -35.37 -9.72 14.48
N THR A 537 -35.39 -10.21 13.23
CA THR A 537 -34.52 -11.31 12.78
C THR A 537 -33.04 -11.00 12.99
N LEU A 538 -32.60 -9.77 12.72
CA LEU A 538 -31.20 -9.35 12.91
C LEU A 538 -30.82 -9.27 14.40
N ARG A 539 -31.69 -8.70 15.24
CA ARG A 539 -31.50 -8.61 16.70
C ARG A 539 -31.42 -9.99 17.33
N ASP A 540 -32.36 -10.86 16.98
CA ASP A 540 -32.44 -12.21 17.53
C ASP A 540 -31.28 -13.10 17.02
N GLY A 541 -30.70 -12.77 15.86
CA GLY A 541 -29.48 -13.39 15.31
C GLY A 541 -28.14 -12.82 15.82
N SER A 542 -28.13 -11.66 16.49
CA SER A 542 -26.91 -11.01 16.99
C SER A 542 -27.01 -10.68 18.47
N ALA A 543 -26.38 -11.51 19.31
CA ALA A 543 -26.40 -11.35 20.77
C ALA A 543 -25.87 -9.98 21.24
N ARG A 544 -24.93 -9.37 20.50
CA ARG A 544 -24.41 -8.02 20.79
C ARG A 544 -25.42 -6.92 20.47
N LEU A 545 -26.13 -7.03 19.34
CA LEU A 545 -27.21 -6.11 19.01
C LEU A 545 -28.37 -6.25 20.01
N ALA A 546 -28.74 -7.47 20.39
CA ALA A 546 -29.74 -7.71 21.43
C ALA A 546 -29.36 -7.06 22.77
N GLU A 547 -28.09 -7.22 23.21
CA GLU A 547 -27.57 -6.57 24.43
C GLU A 547 -27.70 -5.04 24.37
N ASP A 548 -27.34 -4.43 23.22
CA ASP A 548 -27.40 -2.99 23.04
C ASP A 548 -28.84 -2.45 22.92
N VAL A 549 -29.74 -3.21 22.28
CA VAL A 549 -31.18 -2.89 22.21
C VAL A 549 -31.81 -2.93 23.60
N THR A 550 -31.64 -4.03 24.35
CA THR A 550 -32.17 -4.14 25.73
C THR A 550 -31.62 -3.07 26.65
N ARG A 551 -30.37 -2.63 26.45
CA ARG A 551 -29.80 -1.51 27.19
C ARG A 551 -30.51 -0.19 26.86
N VAL A 552 -30.84 0.07 25.60
CA VAL A 552 -31.60 1.27 25.19
C VAL A 552 -33.06 1.22 25.69
N GLU A 553 -33.72 0.07 25.61
CA GLU A 553 -35.06 -0.16 26.19
C GLU A 553 -35.07 0.16 27.70
N THR A 554 -34.07 -0.36 28.43
CA THR A 554 -33.90 -0.13 29.88
C THR A 554 -33.69 1.35 30.23
N GLU A 555 -32.94 2.10 29.40
CA GLU A 555 -32.75 3.54 29.61
C GLU A 555 -34.03 4.34 29.31
N PHE A 556 -34.81 3.96 28.28
CA PHE A 556 -36.12 4.56 28.03
C PHE A 556 -37.09 4.37 29.20
N GLU A 557 -37.17 3.17 29.77
CA GLU A 557 -38.00 2.94 30.96
C GLU A 557 -37.56 3.78 32.19
N LYS A 558 -36.24 3.97 32.38
CA LYS A 558 -35.72 4.84 33.46
C LYS A 558 -36.14 6.30 33.24
N CYS A 559 -36.02 6.78 32.01
CA CYS A 559 -36.45 8.14 31.64
C CYS A 559 -37.95 8.31 31.83
N ALA A 560 -38.77 7.34 31.41
CA ALA A 560 -40.22 7.36 31.61
C ALA A 560 -40.61 7.42 33.09
N ARG A 561 -40.03 6.55 33.93
CA ARG A 561 -40.25 6.55 35.38
C ARG A 561 -39.82 7.87 36.06
N GLU A 562 -38.72 8.49 35.61
CA GLU A 562 -38.31 9.80 36.14
C GLU A 562 -39.21 10.94 35.64
N GLU A 563 -39.68 10.91 34.39
CA GLU A 563 -40.63 11.91 33.88
C GLU A 563 -41.99 11.80 34.61
N GLU A 564 -42.48 10.58 34.84
CA GLU A 564 -43.67 10.33 35.66
C GLU A 564 -43.47 10.87 37.08
N ARG A 565 -42.33 10.58 37.72
CA ARG A 565 -41.99 11.14 39.04
C ARG A 565 -41.98 12.67 39.04
N LEU A 566 -41.42 13.30 37.99
CA LEU A 566 -41.41 14.76 37.83
C LEU A 566 -42.78 15.35 37.48
N ARG A 567 -43.68 14.59 36.85
CA ARG A 567 -45.09 14.94 36.64
C ARG A 567 -45.83 14.96 37.98
N TRP A 568 -45.75 13.88 38.77
CA TRP A 568 -46.32 13.82 40.12
C TRP A 568 -45.81 14.96 41.02
N VAL A 569 -44.51 15.29 40.99
CA VAL A 569 -43.95 16.42 41.76
C VAL A 569 -44.46 17.79 41.29
N ARG A 570 -44.87 17.94 40.02
CA ARG A 570 -45.53 19.16 39.52
C ARG A 570 -46.99 19.22 39.96
N GLU A 571 -47.73 18.13 39.78
CA GLU A 571 -49.13 18.03 40.21
C GLU A 571 -49.28 18.23 41.73
N GLU A 572 -48.41 17.62 42.55
CA GLU A 572 -48.40 17.83 44.00
C GLU A 572 -48.16 19.30 44.37
N ARG A 573 -47.30 20.01 43.63
CA ARG A 573 -47.07 21.45 43.84
C ARG A 573 -48.29 22.29 43.46
N GLU A 574 -48.97 21.97 42.36
CA GLU A 574 -50.18 22.67 41.91
C GLU A 574 -51.34 22.46 42.89
N TRP A 575 -51.58 21.22 43.33
CA TRP A 575 -52.60 20.90 44.34
C TRP A 575 -52.35 21.61 45.68
N ARG A 576 -51.10 21.63 46.16
CA ARG A 576 -50.70 22.38 47.36
C ARG A 576 -50.87 23.90 47.19
N PHE A 577 -50.70 24.43 45.98
CA PHE A 577 -50.88 25.85 45.69
C PHE A 577 -52.37 26.25 45.69
N ASP A 578 -53.24 25.37 45.20
CA ASP A 578 -54.70 25.55 45.19
C ASP A 578 -55.37 25.37 46.57
N GLY A 579 -54.60 25.07 47.62
CA GLY A 579 -55.12 24.88 48.98
C GLY A 579 -56.00 23.63 49.15
N ARG A 580 -55.88 22.65 48.24
CA ARG A 580 -56.60 21.37 48.30
C ARG A 580 -55.76 20.33 49.02
N GLU A 581 -56.38 19.54 49.90
CA GLU A 581 -55.71 18.38 50.48
C GLU A 581 -55.46 17.34 49.38
N PHE A 582 -54.21 16.86 49.28
CA PHE A 582 -53.82 15.87 48.28
C PHE A 582 -54.42 14.50 48.67
N PRO A 583 -55.13 13.80 47.78
CA PRO A 583 -55.67 12.48 48.09
C PRO A 583 -54.52 11.49 48.33
N TYR A 584 -54.50 10.89 49.52
CA TYR A 584 -53.43 9.98 49.93
C TYR A 584 -53.61 8.58 49.29
N ASP A 585 -52.83 8.27 48.26
CA ASP A 585 -52.78 6.94 47.65
C ASP A 585 -51.73 6.06 48.37
N PRO A 586 -52.06 4.86 48.88
CA PRO A 586 -51.07 3.95 49.47
C PRO A 586 -49.98 3.47 48.48
N TYR A 587 -50.16 3.54 47.16
CA TYR A 587 -49.09 3.25 46.18
C TYR A 587 -47.95 4.28 46.20
N PHE A 588 -48.14 5.48 46.78
CA PHE A 588 -47.10 6.52 46.84
C PHE A 588 -45.87 6.09 47.66
N ALA A 589 -46.05 5.21 48.66
CA ALA A 589 -45.00 4.82 49.59
C ALA A 589 -43.91 3.94 48.96
N THR A 590 -44.18 3.27 47.85
CA THR A 590 -43.22 2.38 47.16
C THR A 590 -42.40 3.11 46.09
N LEU A 591 -42.94 4.15 45.45
CA LEU A 591 -42.25 4.92 44.40
C LEU A 591 -41.30 6.01 44.96
N CYS A 592 -41.57 6.52 46.16
CA CYS A 592 -40.73 7.54 46.81
C CYS A 592 -40.50 7.24 48.32
N PRO A 593 -39.67 6.24 48.68
CA PRO A 593 -39.46 5.83 50.08
C PRO A 593 -38.80 6.90 50.98
N HIS A 594 -38.35 8.04 50.44
CA HIS A 594 -37.76 9.15 51.20
C HIS A 594 -38.76 10.26 51.56
N SER A 595 -39.93 10.37 50.92
CA SER A 595 -40.92 11.42 51.25
C SER A 595 -41.80 11.05 52.45
N ALA A 596 -42.15 9.76 52.59
CA ALA A 596 -42.98 9.25 53.69
C ALA A 596 -42.35 9.47 55.08
N ALA A 597 -41.02 9.57 55.18
CA ALA A 597 -40.29 9.67 56.44
C ALA A 597 -40.33 11.07 57.11
N GLN A 598 -40.87 12.11 56.44
CA GLN A 598 -40.93 13.47 57.00
C GLN A 598 -42.32 13.86 57.57
N LEU A 599 -43.32 12.98 57.45
CA LEU A 599 -44.66 13.18 58.05
C LEU A 599 -44.72 12.71 59.51
N TYR A 600 -43.82 13.22 60.36
CA TYR A 600 -44.00 13.19 61.82
C TYR A 600 -43.74 14.58 62.40
N VAL A 601 -44.82 15.22 62.85
CA VAL A 601 -44.80 16.55 63.46
C VAL A 601 -44.11 16.51 64.82
N SER A 602 -43.07 17.32 64.98
CA SER A 602 -42.48 17.62 66.30
C SER A 602 -42.80 19.08 66.66
N PRO A 603 -43.59 19.34 67.72
CA PRO A 603 -43.87 20.70 68.17
C PRO A 603 -42.76 21.24 69.10
N HIS A 604 -42.65 22.57 69.12
CA HIS A 604 -41.77 23.42 69.94
C HIS A 604 -40.32 23.63 69.46
N LEU A 605 -40.01 24.89 69.11
CA LEU A 605 -38.90 25.69 69.65
C LEU A 605 -39.21 27.20 69.45
N PRO A 606 -38.64 28.13 70.25
CA PRO A 606 -39.09 29.53 70.39
C PRO A 606 -38.24 30.54 69.54
N PRO A 607 -38.48 31.88 69.61
CA PRO A 607 -38.19 32.78 68.49
C PRO A 607 -36.89 33.61 68.57
N HIS A 608 -36.51 34.12 67.40
CA HIS A 608 -35.72 35.34 67.08
C HIS A 608 -34.40 35.66 67.83
N ALA A 609 -33.34 35.85 67.04
CA ALA A 609 -32.25 36.79 67.34
C ALA A 609 -31.89 37.62 66.10
N HIS A 610 -31.53 38.90 66.31
CA HIS A 610 -31.24 39.88 65.25
C HIS A 610 -29.76 39.89 64.82
N THR A 611 -29.50 40.25 63.56
CA THR A 611 -28.25 40.90 63.11
C THR A 611 -28.54 41.95 62.02
N PRO A 612 -27.67 42.96 61.80
CA PRO A 612 -28.15 44.33 61.58
C PRO A 612 -28.05 44.87 60.13
N ARG A 613 -28.79 45.96 59.86
CA ARG A 613 -28.48 46.97 58.83
C ARG A 613 -27.17 47.69 59.23
N ASN A 614 -26.38 48.39 58.41
CA ASN A 614 -26.62 49.32 57.29
C ASN A 614 -25.20 49.75 56.77
N PRO A 615 -24.99 50.85 55.99
CA PRO A 615 -25.55 51.25 54.69
C PRO A 615 -24.43 51.47 53.63
N HIS A 616 -24.78 51.78 52.37
CA HIS A 616 -24.46 53.08 51.74
C HIS A 616 -25.02 53.17 50.31
N THR A 617 -25.18 54.41 49.83
CA THR A 617 -26.08 54.80 48.74
C THR A 617 -25.39 55.64 47.67
N CYS A 618 -25.91 55.53 46.44
CA CYS A 618 -25.95 56.57 45.40
C CYS A 618 -24.64 56.90 44.64
N GLY A 619 -24.78 57.09 43.33
CA GLY A 619 -23.68 57.40 42.40
C GLY A 619 -24.15 57.53 40.94
N TYR A 620 -25.17 58.34 40.68
CA TYR A 620 -25.65 58.68 39.34
C TYR A 620 -24.58 59.49 38.57
N ASN A 621 -24.29 59.16 37.31
CA ASN A 621 -24.14 60.19 36.26
C ASN A 621 -24.14 59.62 34.82
N SER A 622 -24.28 60.52 33.83
CA SER A 622 -24.75 60.22 32.48
C SER A 622 -23.96 60.91 31.36
N ARG A 623 -24.07 60.37 30.12
CA ARG A 623 -23.64 60.94 28.81
C ARG A 623 -22.10 61.02 28.62
N THR A 624 -21.52 61.02 27.41
CA THR A 624 -21.93 61.62 26.11
C THR A 624 -21.49 60.86 24.83
N HIS A 625 -22.03 61.31 23.69
CA HIS A 625 -21.72 60.95 22.29
C HIS A 625 -20.59 61.85 21.68
N THR A 626 -20.07 61.70 20.43
CA THR A 626 -20.41 60.73 19.35
C THR A 626 -19.19 60.05 18.64
N PRO A 627 -18.45 60.61 17.64
CA PRO A 627 -18.05 59.76 16.51
C PRO A 627 -16.60 59.87 15.97
N GLY A 628 -16.20 58.93 15.10
CA GLY A 628 -15.03 59.03 14.22
C GLY A 628 -15.11 58.02 13.07
N SER A 629 -15.00 58.48 11.82
CA SER A 629 -15.22 57.70 10.60
C SER A 629 -14.12 57.89 9.55
N CYS A 630 -13.99 56.92 8.64
CA CYS A 630 -13.13 56.93 7.44
C CYS A 630 -11.61 56.82 7.73
N SER A 631 -10.77 56.33 6.81
CA SER A 631 -10.95 56.09 5.36
C SER A 631 -10.25 54.82 4.85
N CYS A 632 -10.61 54.39 3.64
CA CYS A 632 -9.92 53.36 2.86
C CYS A 632 -8.55 53.86 2.37
N GLU A 633 -7.59 52.96 2.14
CA GLU A 633 -6.58 53.14 1.09
C GLU A 633 -6.00 51.80 0.60
N GLU A 634 -5.80 51.67 -0.71
CA GLU A 634 -5.17 50.51 -1.36
C GLU A 634 -3.64 50.64 -1.35
N GLY A 635 -2.91 49.55 -1.09
CA GLY A 635 -1.45 49.59 -1.04
C GLY A 635 -0.76 48.28 -1.41
N LYS A 636 -0.46 48.08 -2.70
CA LYS A 636 0.42 46.98 -3.16
C LYS A 636 1.86 47.24 -2.72
N GLY A 637 2.46 46.37 -1.92
CA GLY A 637 3.86 46.48 -1.51
C GLY A 637 4.53 45.14 -1.21
N LYS A 638 5.48 44.71 -2.05
CA LYS A 638 6.36 43.56 -1.75
C LYS A 638 7.44 43.99 -0.74
N GLY A 639 7.61 43.25 0.35
CA GLY A 639 8.71 43.48 1.30
C GLY A 639 8.82 42.37 2.34
N ARG A 640 10.04 41.86 2.56
CA ARG A 640 10.34 40.80 3.55
C ARG A 640 10.10 41.30 4.99
N PRO A 641 9.66 40.44 5.92
CA PRO A 641 10.07 40.55 7.32
C PRO A 641 11.41 39.81 7.54
N GLY A 642 12.27 40.40 8.37
CA GLY A 642 13.49 39.75 8.87
C GLY A 642 13.21 38.85 10.07
N ALA A 643 14.23 38.10 10.50
CA ALA A 643 14.17 37.28 11.69
C ALA A 643 14.01 38.13 12.97
N MET A 644 13.21 37.61 13.90
CA MET A 644 13.40 37.83 15.33
C MET A 644 13.35 36.47 16.02
N ASP A 645 14.38 36.16 16.79
CA ASP A 645 14.43 34.97 17.63
C ASP A 645 13.45 35.10 18.80
N GLY A 646 12.66 34.04 19.01
CA GLY A 646 11.82 33.85 20.20
C GLY A 646 11.98 32.41 20.69
N PRO A 647 12.06 32.16 22.01
CA PRO A 647 12.41 30.84 22.52
C PRO A 647 11.29 29.81 22.30
N TYR A 648 11.65 28.69 21.68
CA TYR A 648 10.84 27.48 21.66
C TYR A 648 10.68 26.94 23.09
N LEU A 649 9.44 26.76 23.55
CA LEU A 649 9.11 25.90 24.68
C LEU A 649 8.41 24.63 24.17
N SER A 650 9.14 23.53 24.20
CA SER A 650 8.60 22.18 24.06
C SER A 650 7.98 21.70 25.38
N GLY A 651 6.81 21.09 25.33
CA GLY A 651 6.18 20.45 26.49
C GLY A 651 4.70 20.79 26.64
N GLY A 652 3.85 20.06 25.90
CA GLY A 652 2.39 20.17 26.04
C GLY A 652 1.87 19.34 27.20
N GLU A 653 1.89 19.90 28.42
CA GLU A 653 1.17 19.33 29.56
C GLU A 653 -0.26 19.90 29.63
N TRP A 654 -1.25 19.00 29.74
CA TRP A 654 -2.64 19.39 29.93
C TRP A 654 -2.96 19.52 31.41
N PHE A 655 -3.57 20.65 31.77
CA PHE A 655 -4.01 20.95 33.14
C PHE A 655 -5.54 20.99 33.21
N TRP A 656 -6.10 20.55 34.34
CA TRP A 656 -7.46 20.91 34.72
C TRP A 656 -7.50 21.53 36.13
N ARG A 657 -8.61 22.22 36.42
CA ARG A 657 -8.87 22.85 37.71
C ARG A 657 -9.86 22.00 38.51
N GLY A 658 -9.51 21.62 39.74
CA GLY A 658 -10.38 20.91 40.66
C GLY A 658 -11.51 21.79 41.23
N ARG A 659 -12.52 21.18 41.86
CA ARG A 659 -13.59 21.90 42.59
C ARG A 659 -13.07 22.72 43.78
N ASP A 660 -11.85 22.43 44.25
CA ASP A 660 -11.09 23.17 45.26
C ASP A 660 -10.36 24.40 44.67
N GLY A 661 -10.38 24.60 43.35
CA GLY A 661 -9.70 25.68 42.65
C GLY A 661 -8.23 25.41 42.30
N GLY A 662 -7.66 24.27 42.72
CA GLY A 662 -6.28 23.90 42.41
C GLY A 662 -6.10 23.41 40.98
N LEU A 663 -5.02 23.82 40.30
CA LEU A 663 -4.60 23.21 39.04
C LEU A 663 -3.83 21.90 39.30
N ARG A 664 -4.03 20.89 38.47
CA ARG A 664 -3.28 19.62 38.50
C ARG A 664 -2.88 19.17 37.09
N VAL A 665 -1.77 18.43 36.99
CA VAL A 665 -1.19 17.86 35.75
C VAL A 665 -1.75 16.45 35.51
N TRP A 666 -1.97 16.10 34.25
CA TRP A 666 -2.67 14.88 33.84
C TRP A 666 -2.02 13.55 34.29
N ASP A 667 -0.69 13.47 34.40
CA ASP A 667 0.03 12.21 34.63
C ASP A 667 -0.09 11.60 36.04
N GLN A 668 -0.67 12.32 37.02
CA GLN A 668 -0.76 11.82 38.40
C GLN A 668 -1.92 10.83 38.69
N VAL A 669 -2.80 10.55 37.72
CA VAL A 669 -4.04 9.77 37.98
C VAL A 669 -3.92 8.25 37.73
N ARG A 670 -2.82 7.76 37.12
CA ARG A 670 -2.62 6.32 36.86
C ARG A 670 -2.41 5.43 38.11
N GLY A 671 -2.42 5.98 39.31
CA GLY A 671 -2.18 5.23 40.57
C GLY A 671 -3.41 4.92 41.43
N TRP A 672 -4.63 5.33 41.04
CA TRP A 672 -5.79 5.40 41.97
C TRP A 672 -7.09 4.76 41.46
N VAL A 673 -7.00 3.77 40.55
CA VAL A 673 -8.13 2.87 40.23
C VAL A 673 -7.66 1.44 40.46
N GLY A 674 -7.98 0.92 41.64
CA GLY A 674 -7.43 -0.34 42.15
C GLY A 674 -8.01 -0.75 43.51
N GLU A 675 -9.32 -0.57 43.70
CA GLU A 675 -10.20 -1.28 44.65
C GLU A 675 -11.67 -1.04 44.27
#